data_AF-A0A7C3SXM5-F1
#
_entry.id   AF-A0A7C3SXM5-F1
#
_cell.length_a   1.000
_cell.length_b   1.000
_cell.length_c   1.000
_cell.angle_alpha   90.00
_cell.angle_beta   90.00
_cell.angle_gamma   90.00
#
_symmetry.space_group_name_H-M   'P 1'
#
loop_
_entity.id
_entity.type
_entity.pdbx_description
1 polymer ?
#
loop_
_entity_poly.entity_id
_entity_poly.type
_entity_poly.pdbx_seq_one_letter_code
_entity_poly.pdbx_strand_id
1 'polypeptide(L)'
;MEGYLSREYRVLCRVKPSARALAAYAVLLLAAVLLLSPVLPPGTGRARAGNLSGWKFCIDPGHGGSDPGAVGPTKLQEKEVNLKVALKLRDLLVAEGAEVLMTRESDVSVSITQRWQMANSWGADRFISVHHNSVSDSNVNYTVTLVSKQASQESLALANAVQAELVAELGLPNSGVWMVDYCGVLNNTTMPAILTEASFISNPRQEQLLRDDAYLAREAQAIFRGIRMPSRVSFVLPPENRPSSGRVAVSLQLVGSDSLQRVDLRLDGQLVGSRNAPPYDFTVDTSALDDGTYRLTADAFYLNGGSATVSRDLVVANSATKWYFAEGTTVDGFQEWLTVLNPNREAVDFTVSYHLADGETVERSYRAEADTRITVQVAEEVGRGRDLGISVDSPLPLVVERPMYFLYAGKWAGGHVSSGINRPAKEWYFAEGYTGPGFQEYLCLLNPGTEDARVTVEYYCQGGLLAEESLVLPAGKRRTLDVNQSAGYGNEVSVRVSSDREIVAERPMYFLYAGKWAGGHVSPGTSRPSQTWYFAEGYTGPGFQEYLCLYNPNGYVNRVTITYQTSGGVNVTDEEYLPPFSRRTVDVNRRAGSGLELSVVVQGEGPLVAERAIYHEYNRWCRGGDVVVGVKSPSRHWYFAEGYTGPGFENWLCVQNPSGQDVRAEVWISTESGELLQEKVTLPAHARTTLNLNSMVPYQEGISVSLHAEGEVVAERPMYFRYYNGWVGGHVSSGYAPGMER
;
A
#
# COMPACT_ATOMS: atom_id res chain seq x y z
N MET A 1 59.97 25.86 -11.75
CA MET A 1 60.93 26.02 -12.88
C MET A 1 60.15 25.61 -14.13
N GLU A 2 59.51 26.58 -14.78
CA GLU A 2 60.03 27.22 -16.01
C GLU A 2 60.26 26.17 -17.10
N GLY A 3 59.39 26.10 -18.11
CA GLY A 3 59.51 26.92 -19.32
C GLY A 3 60.07 26.02 -20.44
N TYR A 4 59.97 26.26 -21.73
CA TYR A 4 59.51 27.39 -22.53
C TYR A 4 59.82 27.01 -24.00
N LEU A 5 59.04 27.50 -24.96
CA LEU A 5 59.44 27.88 -26.35
C LEU A 5 59.81 26.72 -27.32
N SER A 6 59.71 26.82 -28.64
CA SER A 6 59.71 27.95 -29.60
C SER A 6 59.24 27.42 -30.96
N ARG A 7 58.38 28.13 -31.69
CA ARG A 7 58.65 29.07 -32.82
C ARG A 7 58.94 28.46 -34.21
N GLU A 8 58.23 29.08 -35.16
CA GLU A 8 58.13 28.94 -36.61
C GLU A 8 59.40 29.32 -37.41
N TYR A 9 59.50 28.89 -38.68
CA TYR A 9 60.02 29.62 -39.86
C TYR A 9 59.49 28.92 -41.16
N ARG A 10 58.66 29.55 -42.02
CA ARG A 10 58.93 30.35 -43.27
C ARG A 10 59.81 29.63 -44.34
N VAL A 11 59.65 29.66 -45.67
CA VAL A 11 58.82 30.38 -46.70
C VAL A 11 59.28 29.93 -48.12
N LEU A 12 58.52 30.27 -49.21
CA LEU A 12 58.80 30.26 -50.68
C LEU A 12 58.50 28.96 -51.47
N CYS A 13 57.97 28.93 -52.71
CA CYS A 13 57.20 29.83 -53.59
C CYS A 13 57.07 29.08 -54.94
N ARG A 14 55.93 29.16 -55.67
CA ARG A 14 55.87 29.47 -57.13
C ARG A 14 54.44 29.46 -57.71
N VAL A 15 53.99 30.68 -58.02
CA VAL A 15 53.33 31.21 -59.23
C VAL A 15 52.24 30.40 -59.97
N LYS A 16 51.09 31.10 -60.13
CA LYS A 16 49.81 30.77 -60.81
C LYS A 16 49.85 30.94 -62.34
N PRO A 17 48.90 30.32 -63.09
CA PRO A 17 48.39 30.85 -64.36
C PRO A 17 47.28 31.89 -64.16
N SER A 18 47.12 32.73 -65.18
CA SER A 18 46.41 34.02 -65.24
C SER A 18 44.88 33.96 -65.34
N ALA A 19 44.28 35.04 -64.85
CA ALA A 19 42.86 35.36 -64.83
C ALA A 19 42.31 35.76 -66.21
N ARG A 20 41.34 35.01 -66.73
CA ARG A 20 40.20 35.45 -67.57
C ARG A 20 39.37 34.24 -68.05
N ALA A 21 38.85 33.44 -67.12
CA ALA A 21 37.84 32.42 -67.48
C ALA A 21 36.97 31.89 -66.33
N LEU A 22 37.36 32.01 -65.06
CA LEU A 22 36.66 31.29 -63.97
C LEU A 22 36.29 32.17 -62.76
N ALA A 23 36.05 33.46 -63.00
CA ALA A 23 35.43 34.37 -62.02
C ALA A 23 33.91 34.60 -62.27
N ALA A 24 33.28 33.81 -63.13
CA ALA A 24 31.86 33.96 -63.44
C ALA A 24 30.94 32.90 -62.80
N TYR A 25 31.48 31.88 -62.11
CA TYR A 25 30.69 30.72 -61.68
C TYR A 25 30.65 30.43 -60.18
N ALA A 26 31.32 31.21 -59.33
CA ALA A 26 31.38 30.92 -57.88
C ALA A 26 30.95 32.10 -56.97
N VAL A 27 30.60 33.26 -57.52
CA VAL A 27 30.12 34.42 -56.73
C VAL A 27 28.69 34.84 -57.10
N LEU A 28 28.10 34.25 -58.15
CA LEU A 28 26.66 34.34 -58.46
C LEU A 28 25.82 33.24 -57.79
N LEU A 29 26.44 32.32 -57.04
CA LEU A 29 25.76 31.23 -56.31
C LEU A 29 25.61 31.46 -54.80
N LEU A 30 26.02 32.63 -54.26
CA LEU A 30 25.79 32.99 -52.85
C LEU A 30 25.07 34.33 -52.64
N ALA A 31 24.67 35.04 -53.70
CA ALA A 31 23.95 36.32 -53.61
C ALA A 31 22.62 36.34 -54.41
N ALA A 32 22.18 35.20 -54.96
CA ALA A 32 20.92 35.07 -55.72
C ALA A 32 19.94 34.04 -55.13
N VAL A 33 20.06 33.70 -53.83
CA VAL A 33 19.05 32.96 -53.05
C VAL A 33 18.32 33.89 -52.06
N LEU A 34 18.52 35.21 -52.19
CA LEU A 34 17.94 36.23 -51.30
C LEU A 34 16.77 37.04 -51.90
N LEU A 35 16.27 36.69 -53.09
CA LEU A 35 15.09 37.33 -53.67
C LEU A 35 14.25 36.29 -54.43
N LEU A 36 12.99 36.11 -54.01
CA LEU A 36 11.97 35.12 -54.42
C LEU A 36 11.83 33.88 -53.51
N SER A 37 11.63 34.11 -52.21
CA SER A 37 10.72 33.25 -51.44
C SER A 37 9.28 33.53 -51.87
N PRO A 38 8.39 32.53 -51.99
CA PRO A 38 6.97 32.83 -52.09
C PRO A 38 6.57 33.60 -50.83
N VAL A 39 5.88 34.72 -51.01
CA VAL A 39 5.05 35.32 -49.97
C VAL A 39 4.02 34.26 -49.61
N LEU A 40 4.36 33.41 -48.64
CA LEU A 40 3.37 32.70 -47.86
C LEU A 40 2.50 33.81 -47.25
N PRO A 41 1.15 33.69 -47.28
CA PRO A 41 0.32 34.53 -46.43
C PRO A 41 0.88 34.45 -45.01
N PRO A 42 0.69 35.46 -44.14
CA PRO A 42 1.06 35.33 -42.74
C PRO A 42 0.42 34.04 -42.24
N GLY A 43 1.22 32.99 -42.16
CA GLY A 43 0.87 31.78 -41.48
C GLY A 43 0.57 32.29 -40.10
N THR A 44 -0.66 32.10 -39.68
CA THR A 44 -1.04 32.12 -38.29
C THR A 44 -0.07 31.18 -37.59
N GLY A 45 1.09 31.71 -37.21
CA GLY A 45 1.90 31.13 -36.16
C GLY A 45 0.89 30.99 -35.05
N ARG A 46 0.50 29.75 -34.75
CA ARG A 46 -0.19 29.46 -33.50
C ARG A 46 0.68 30.17 -32.47
N ALA A 47 0.18 31.29 -31.94
CA ALA A 47 0.77 31.92 -30.78
C ALA A 47 1.03 30.74 -29.84
N ARG A 48 2.27 30.59 -29.36
CA ARG A 48 2.50 29.67 -28.24
C ARG A 48 1.44 30.06 -27.23
N ALA A 49 0.48 29.18 -27.02
CA ALA A 49 -0.55 29.39 -26.03
C ALA A 49 0.20 29.72 -24.73
N GLY A 50 -0.06 30.88 -24.14
CA GLY A 50 0.53 31.21 -22.84
C GLY A 50 0.19 30.10 -21.86
N ASN A 51 0.98 29.92 -20.80
CA ASN A 51 0.85 28.74 -19.94
C ASN A 51 -0.50 28.66 -19.19
N LEU A 52 -1.35 29.70 -19.27
CA LEU A 52 -2.69 29.75 -18.71
C LEU A 52 -3.80 29.78 -19.77
N SER A 53 -3.50 29.52 -21.04
CA SER A 53 -4.51 29.45 -22.10
C SER A 53 -5.60 28.42 -21.78
N GLY A 54 -6.86 28.85 -21.76
CA GLY A 54 -8.02 28.03 -21.43
C GLY A 54 -8.43 28.04 -19.95
N TRP A 55 -7.66 28.70 -19.08
CA TRP A 55 -8.07 28.96 -17.69
C TRP A 55 -8.95 30.20 -17.58
N LYS A 56 -9.96 30.12 -16.72
CA LYS A 56 -10.89 31.19 -16.37
C LYS A 56 -10.69 31.64 -14.92
N PHE A 57 -10.15 32.83 -14.72
CA PHE A 57 -9.98 33.42 -13.39
C PHE A 57 -11.04 34.49 -13.14
N CYS A 58 -11.82 34.34 -12.07
CA CYS A 58 -12.64 35.43 -11.56
C CYS A 58 -11.83 36.19 -10.49
N ILE A 59 -11.48 37.44 -10.79
CA ILE A 59 -10.74 38.31 -9.86
C ILE A 59 -11.72 39.29 -9.24
N ASP A 60 -11.75 39.32 -7.92
CA ASP A 60 -12.71 40.07 -7.12
C ASP A 60 -12.01 41.16 -6.31
N PRO A 61 -11.92 42.41 -6.81
CA PRO A 61 -11.45 43.51 -5.98
C PRO A 61 -12.51 43.85 -4.93
N GLY A 62 -12.19 43.61 -3.65
CA GLY A 62 -13.10 43.86 -2.52
C GLY A 62 -13.66 45.28 -2.49
N HIS A 63 -14.85 45.45 -1.90
CA HIS A 63 -15.53 46.75 -1.73
C HIS A 63 -15.86 47.47 -3.06
N GLY A 64 -16.06 48.79 -3.06
CA GLY A 64 -16.31 49.60 -4.26
C GLY A 64 -17.56 50.47 -4.17
N GLY A 65 -17.56 51.57 -4.92
CA GLY A 65 -18.63 52.56 -4.93
C GLY A 65 -18.84 53.17 -3.55
N SER A 66 -20.03 52.95 -2.98
CA SER A 66 -20.42 53.47 -1.67
C SER A 66 -19.73 52.79 -0.48
N ASP A 67 -19.13 51.61 -0.69
CA ASP A 67 -18.39 50.89 0.34
C ASP A 67 -16.89 51.17 0.18
N PRO A 68 -16.26 51.98 1.05
CA PRO A 68 -14.83 52.28 0.96
C PRO A 68 -13.94 51.13 1.42
N GLY A 69 -14.50 50.10 2.08
CA GLY A 69 -13.73 49.18 2.91
C GLY A 69 -13.07 49.89 4.08
N ALA A 70 -11.94 49.35 4.55
CA ALA A 70 -11.13 50.01 5.55
C ALA A 70 -10.56 51.35 5.04
N VAL A 71 -10.42 52.32 5.95
CA VAL A 71 -9.86 53.65 5.64
C VAL A 71 -8.62 53.87 6.49
N GLY A 72 -7.47 54.04 5.83
CA GLY A 72 -6.19 54.25 6.48
C GLY A 72 -6.05 55.62 7.17
N PRO A 73 -5.03 55.79 8.02
CA PRO A 73 -4.74 57.04 8.74
C PRO A 73 -4.70 58.31 7.87
N THR A 74 -4.19 58.21 6.63
CA THR A 74 -4.11 59.32 5.66
C THR A 74 -5.29 59.36 4.68
N LYS A 75 -6.40 58.69 5.00
CA LYS A 75 -7.62 58.59 4.19
C LYS A 75 -7.49 57.76 2.91
N LEU A 76 -6.46 56.92 2.77
CA LEU A 76 -6.45 55.91 1.70
C LEU A 76 -7.61 54.94 1.93
N GLN A 77 -8.38 54.64 0.88
CA GLN A 77 -9.50 53.70 0.97
C GLN A 77 -9.09 52.34 0.42
N GLU A 78 -9.44 51.27 1.12
CA GLU A 78 -9.12 49.89 0.75
C GLU A 78 -9.60 49.54 -0.65
N LYS A 79 -10.82 49.99 -1.02
CA LYS A 79 -11.40 49.76 -2.35
C LYS A 79 -10.50 50.24 -3.50
N GLU A 80 -9.71 51.29 -3.29
CA GLU A 80 -8.80 51.83 -4.30
C GLU A 80 -7.57 50.95 -4.47
N VAL A 81 -7.03 50.46 -3.35
CA VAL A 81 -5.87 49.56 -3.31
C VAL A 81 -6.24 48.21 -3.93
N ASN A 82 -7.35 47.61 -3.48
CA ASN A 82 -7.87 46.33 -3.97
C ASN A 82 -8.06 46.37 -5.49
N LEU A 83 -8.65 47.45 -6.02
CA LEU A 83 -8.85 47.61 -7.47
C LEU A 83 -7.53 47.67 -8.24
N LYS A 84 -6.55 48.44 -7.74
CA LYS A 84 -5.26 48.60 -8.42
C LYS A 84 -4.47 47.29 -8.47
N VAL A 85 -4.41 46.54 -7.37
CA VAL A 85 -3.74 45.23 -7.33
C VAL A 85 -4.45 44.25 -8.26
N ALA A 86 -5.78 44.19 -8.20
CA ALA A 86 -6.58 43.28 -9.02
C ALA A 86 -6.46 43.57 -10.53
N LEU A 87 -6.41 44.84 -10.95
CA LEU A 87 -6.19 45.21 -12.36
C LEU A 87 -4.81 44.78 -12.85
N LYS A 88 -3.76 44.95 -12.04
CA LYS A 88 -2.41 44.47 -12.37
C LYS A 88 -2.36 42.94 -12.46
N LEU A 89 -3.04 42.25 -11.55
CA LEU A 89 -3.18 40.79 -11.57
C LEU A 89 -3.90 40.31 -12.83
N ARG A 90 -4.99 40.96 -13.22
CA ARG A 90 -5.69 40.71 -14.50
C ARG A 90 -4.73 40.81 -15.68
N ASP A 91 -3.95 41.90 -15.75
CA ASP A 91 -3.05 42.13 -16.88
C ASP A 91 -1.96 41.04 -16.98
N LEU A 92 -1.41 40.59 -15.84
CA LEU A 92 -0.47 39.47 -15.79
C LEU A 92 -1.11 38.15 -16.28
N LEU A 93 -2.34 37.87 -15.85
CA LEU A 93 -3.09 36.68 -16.25
C LEU A 93 -3.43 36.68 -17.75
N VAL A 94 -3.90 37.81 -18.27
CA VAL A 94 -4.24 37.99 -19.69
C VAL A 94 -2.98 37.87 -20.56
N ALA A 95 -1.83 38.40 -20.11
CA ALA A 95 -0.57 38.27 -20.82
C ALA A 95 -0.12 36.81 -20.98
N GLU A 96 -0.52 35.93 -20.07
CA GLU A 96 -0.27 34.48 -20.10
C GLU A 96 -1.41 33.67 -20.73
N GLY A 97 -2.35 34.34 -21.39
CA GLY A 97 -3.41 33.72 -22.19
C GLY A 97 -4.65 33.29 -21.40
N ALA A 98 -4.74 33.60 -20.10
CA ALA A 98 -5.93 33.30 -19.31
C ALA A 98 -7.13 34.18 -19.74
N GLU A 99 -8.33 33.63 -19.64
CA GLU A 99 -9.55 34.41 -19.62
C GLU A 99 -9.76 34.96 -18.20
N VAL A 100 -10.06 36.26 -18.09
CA VAL A 100 -10.26 36.91 -16.78
C VAL A 100 -11.59 37.62 -16.73
N LEU A 101 -12.39 37.30 -15.72
CA LEU A 101 -13.59 38.04 -15.34
C LEU A 101 -13.29 38.86 -14.09
N MET A 102 -13.48 40.17 -14.18
CA MET A 102 -13.39 41.05 -13.01
C MET A 102 -14.78 41.27 -12.43
N THR A 103 -14.96 41.13 -11.11
CA THR A 103 -16.27 41.48 -10.49
C THR A 103 -16.56 42.98 -10.59
N ARG A 104 -15.52 43.81 -10.63
CA ARG A 104 -15.54 45.23 -11.00
C ARG A 104 -14.22 45.67 -11.62
N GLU A 105 -14.27 46.55 -12.62
CA GLU A 105 -13.08 47.16 -13.25
C GLU A 105 -12.94 48.66 -12.95
N SER A 106 -13.92 49.23 -12.26
CA SER A 106 -13.97 50.63 -11.86
C SER A 106 -14.49 50.76 -10.42
N ASP A 107 -14.56 52.00 -9.91
CA ASP A 107 -15.12 52.27 -8.59
C ASP A 107 -16.65 52.24 -8.60
N VAL A 108 -17.22 51.04 -8.55
CA VAL A 108 -18.67 50.79 -8.55
C VAL A 108 -19.05 49.81 -7.44
N SER A 109 -20.27 49.94 -6.91
CA SER A 109 -20.79 49.02 -5.90
C SER A 109 -21.18 47.69 -6.54
N VAL A 110 -20.63 46.59 -6.00
CA VAL A 110 -21.01 45.21 -6.35
C VAL A 110 -21.28 44.46 -5.06
N SER A 111 -22.49 43.93 -4.91
CA SER A 111 -22.89 43.19 -3.69
C SER A 111 -22.14 41.86 -3.57
N ILE A 112 -21.99 41.35 -2.35
CA ILE A 112 -21.41 40.02 -2.08
C ILE A 112 -22.10 38.94 -2.92
N THR A 113 -23.43 38.96 -3.00
CA THR A 113 -24.22 38.03 -3.81
C THR A 113 -23.85 38.07 -5.29
N GLN A 114 -23.71 39.26 -5.86
CA GLN A 114 -23.35 39.40 -7.28
C GLN A 114 -21.95 38.85 -7.57
N ARG A 115 -20.97 39.06 -6.67
CA ARG A 115 -19.58 38.62 -6.87
C ARG A 115 -19.46 37.11 -7.10
N TRP A 116 -20.00 36.31 -6.19
CA TRP A 116 -19.93 34.85 -6.33
C TRP A 116 -20.89 34.33 -7.41
N GLN A 117 -22.04 35.00 -7.66
CA GLN A 117 -22.93 34.63 -8.77
C GLN A 117 -22.28 34.83 -10.14
N MET A 118 -21.52 35.92 -10.32
CA MET A 118 -20.75 36.16 -11.54
C MET A 118 -19.74 35.04 -11.78
N ALA A 119 -18.98 34.67 -10.74
CA ALA A 119 -17.99 33.60 -10.82
C ALA A 119 -18.62 32.23 -11.17
N ASN A 120 -19.67 31.85 -10.44
CA ASN A 120 -20.35 30.57 -10.63
C ASN A 120 -21.03 30.49 -12.01
N SER A 121 -21.72 31.55 -12.43
CA SER A 121 -22.45 31.57 -13.71
C SER A 121 -21.51 31.55 -14.92
N TRP A 122 -20.32 32.15 -14.79
CA TRP A 122 -19.32 32.13 -15.85
C TRP A 122 -18.56 30.80 -15.93
N GLY A 123 -18.65 29.98 -14.89
CA GLY A 123 -17.89 28.74 -14.75
C GLY A 123 -16.41 29.03 -14.58
N ALA A 124 -16.05 29.95 -13.67
CA ALA A 124 -14.65 30.23 -13.37
C ALA A 124 -13.94 28.98 -12.83
N ASP A 125 -12.69 28.76 -13.22
CA ASP A 125 -11.84 27.71 -12.67
C ASP A 125 -11.31 28.09 -11.29
N ARG A 126 -11.07 29.39 -11.05
CA ARG A 126 -10.60 29.93 -9.76
C ARG A 126 -11.22 31.28 -9.45
N PHE A 127 -11.48 31.51 -8.16
CA PHE A 127 -11.95 32.78 -7.62
C PHE A 127 -10.91 33.40 -6.67
N ILE A 128 -10.42 34.59 -6.98
CA ILE A 128 -9.38 35.28 -6.21
C ILE A 128 -9.93 36.63 -5.72
N SER A 129 -10.23 36.73 -4.43
CA SER A 129 -10.63 38.00 -3.81
C SER A 129 -9.43 38.74 -3.24
N VAL A 130 -9.32 40.03 -3.53
CA VAL A 130 -8.18 40.88 -3.15
C VAL A 130 -8.65 41.91 -2.12
N HIS A 131 -8.06 41.87 -0.93
CA HIS A 131 -8.39 42.69 0.24
C HIS A 131 -7.14 43.16 1.01
N HIS A 132 -7.34 44.18 1.85
CA HIS A 132 -6.31 44.71 2.75
C HIS A 132 -6.88 44.93 4.14
N ASN A 133 -6.25 44.33 5.14
CA ASN A 133 -6.83 44.17 6.46
C ASN A 133 -6.77 45.47 7.27
N SER A 134 -7.48 45.50 8.40
CA SER A 134 -7.50 46.64 9.31
C SER A 134 -7.79 46.19 10.74
N VAL A 135 -7.06 46.79 11.70
CA VAL A 135 -7.29 46.59 13.13
C VAL A 135 -7.06 47.90 13.88
N SER A 136 -7.59 48.00 15.10
CA SER A 136 -7.47 49.21 15.93
C SER A 136 -6.03 49.52 16.36
N ASP A 137 -5.19 48.51 16.58
CA ASP A 137 -3.77 48.70 16.86
C ASP A 137 -2.98 48.90 15.56
N SER A 138 -2.65 50.17 15.27
CA SER A 138 -1.90 50.60 14.09
C SER A 138 -0.48 50.02 13.95
N ASN A 139 0.04 49.30 14.96
CA ASN A 139 1.34 48.62 14.86
C ASN A 139 1.24 47.22 14.24
N VAL A 140 0.04 46.63 14.19
CA VAL A 140 -0.16 45.28 13.65
C VAL A 140 -0.03 45.29 12.14
N ASN A 141 0.76 44.35 11.61
CA ASN A 141 0.85 44.07 10.18
C ASN A 141 1.39 42.65 9.96
N TYR A 142 0.70 41.87 9.13
CA TYR A 142 1.10 40.53 8.70
C TYR A 142 0.32 40.16 7.43
N THR A 143 0.79 39.13 6.73
CA THR A 143 0.09 38.57 5.57
C THR A 143 -0.74 37.37 6.01
N VAL A 144 -1.99 37.29 5.55
CA VAL A 144 -2.87 36.13 5.74
C VAL A 144 -3.71 35.88 4.48
N THR A 145 -3.96 34.62 4.18
CA THR A 145 -4.86 34.21 3.08
C THR A 145 -6.00 33.39 3.68
N LEU A 146 -7.24 33.68 3.28
CA LEU A 146 -8.44 33.06 3.81
C LEU A 146 -9.02 32.05 2.83
N VAL A 147 -9.59 30.97 3.38
CA VAL A 147 -10.40 29.97 2.66
C VAL A 147 -11.67 29.67 3.48
N SER A 148 -12.71 29.14 2.84
CA SER A 148 -13.90 28.67 3.55
C SER A 148 -13.56 27.51 4.50
N LYS A 149 -14.30 27.33 5.61
CA LYS A 149 -14.24 26.11 6.43
C LYS A 149 -14.64 24.85 5.65
N GLN A 150 -15.37 25.00 4.56
CA GLN A 150 -15.76 23.92 3.64
C GLN A 150 -14.88 23.88 2.38
N ALA A 151 -13.70 24.51 2.42
CA ALA A 151 -12.79 24.58 1.28
C ALA A 151 -12.33 23.21 0.78
N SER A 152 -12.20 23.07 -0.53
CA SER A 152 -11.59 21.89 -1.16
C SER A 152 -10.08 21.84 -0.86
N GLN A 153 -9.48 20.65 -1.04
CA GLN A 153 -8.03 20.51 -0.95
C GLN A 153 -7.28 21.39 -1.96
N GLU A 154 -7.90 21.67 -3.12
CA GLU A 154 -7.35 22.59 -4.12
C GLU A 154 -7.38 24.06 -3.64
N SER A 155 -8.46 24.52 -3.01
CA SER A 155 -8.49 25.87 -2.39
C SER A 155 -7.40 26.03 -1.33
N LEU A 156 -7.19 25.00 -0.49
CA LEU A 156 -6.12 25.01 0.51
C LEU A 156 -4.74 25.04 -0.13
N ALA A 157 -4.50 24.26 -1.19
CA ALA A 157 -3.24 24.30 -1.93
C ALA A 157 -3.00 25.67 -2.58
N LEU A 158 -4.03 26.24 -3.20
CA LEU A 158 -4.02 27.56 -3.82
C LEU A 158 -3.69 28.66 -2.80
N ALA A 159 -4.35 28.64 -1.64
CA ALA A 159 -4.12 29.60 -0.57
C ALA A 159 -2.70 29.50 -0.01
N ASN A 160 -2.19 28.29 0.23
CA ASN A 160 -0.83 28.11 0.73
C ASN A 160 0.23 28.59 -0.27
N ALA A 161 0.02 28.33 -1.58
CA ALA A 161 0.92 28.80 -2.63
C ALA A 161 0.96 30.34 -2.70
N VAL A 162 -0.21 30.99 -2.69
CA VAL A 162 -0.32 32.46 -2.70
C VAL A 162 0.24 33.09 -1.41
N GLN A 163 -0.06 32.50 -0.25
CA GLN A 163 0.47 32.95 1.04
C GLN A 163 2.00 32.94 1.06
N ALA A 164 2.63 31.86 0.57
CA ALA A 164 4.09 31.74 0.54
C ALA A 164 4.73 32.82 -0.35
N GLU A 165 4.16 33.05 -1.54
CA GLU A 165 4.66 34.06 -2.48
C GLU A 165 4.49 35.49 -1.96
N LEU A 166 3.34 35.81 -1.35
CA LEU A 166 3.10 37.11 -0.72
C LEU A 166 4.07 37.38 0.43
N VAL A 167 4.29 36.42 1.32
CA VAL A 167 5.24 36.55 2.43
C VAL A 167 6.66 36.78 1.90
N ALA A 168 7.07 36.02 0.88
CA ALA A 168 8.40 36.14 0.28
C ALA A 168 8.62 37.50 -0.39
N GLU A 169 7.61 38.03 -1.08
CA GLU A 169 7.70 39.30 -1.81
C GLU A 169 7.58 40.52 -0.90
N LEU A 170 6.66 40.49 0.07
CA LEU A 170 6.32 41.65 0.90
C LEU A 170 7.18 41.73 2.17
N GLY A 171 7.79 40.62 2.59
CA GLY A 171 8.64 40.57 3.79
C GLY A 171 7.89 40.78 5.10
N LEU A 172 6.56 40.60 5.10
CA LEU A 172 5.71 40.74 6.29
C LEU A 172 5.67 39.43 7.10
N PRO A 173 5.36 39.48 8.42
CA PRO A 173 5.16 38.28 9.21
C PRO A 173 4.10 37.35 8.59
N ASN A 174 4.36 36.04 8.64
CA ASN A 174 3.48 35.02 8.08
C ASN A 174 2.44 34.56 9.11
N SER A 175 1.16 34.87 8.89
CA SER A 175 0.04 34.41 9.74
C SER A 175 -0.61 33.10 9.24
N GLY A 176 -0.11 32.56 8.12
CA GLY A 176 -0.59 31.33 7.50
C GLY A 176 -1.89 31.48 6.72
N VAL A 177 -2.57 30.35 6.52
CA VAL A 177 -3.89 30.26 5.86
C VAL A 177 -4.96 30.07 6.94
N TRP A 178 -6.01 30.89 6.93
CA TRP A 178 -7.10 30.82 7.90
C TRP A 178 -8.37 30.26 7.25
N MET A 179 -9.01 29.31 7.92
CA MET A 179 -10.31 28.75 7.54
C MET A 179 -11.44 29.52 8.23
N VAL A 180 -12.31 30.16 7.44
CA VAL A 180 -13.35 31.08 7.93
C VAL A 180 -14.74 30.67 7.42
N ASP A 181 -15.78 30.99 8.19
CA ASP A 181 -17.19 30.73 7.84
C ASP A 181 -18.03 32.01 7.71
N TYR A 182 -17.44 33.19 7.90
CA TYR A 182 -18.13 34.48 7.76
C TYR A 182 -17.91 35.15 6.39
N CYS A 183 -17.03 34.62 5.53
CA CYS A 183 -16.73 35.22 4.23
C CYS A 183 -17.72 34.77 3.16
N GLY A 184 -18.72 35.61 2.88
CA GLY A 184 -19.83 35.28 1.98
C GLY A 184 -19.42 34.96 0.54
N VAL A 185 -18.32 35.54 0.01
CA VAL A 185 -17.82 35.17 -1.32
C VAL A 185 -17.23 33.76 -1.34
N LEU A 186 -16.39 33.40 -0.36
CA LEU A 186 -15.73 32.08 -0.29
C LEU A 186 -16.70 30.94 -0.01
N ASN A 187 -17.74 31.19 0.79
CA ASN A 187 -18.70 30.16 1.18
C ASN A 187 -19.70 29.79 0.08
N ASN A 188 -19.86 30.63 -0.96
CA ASN A 188 -20.89 30.45 -1.98
C ASN A 188 -20.34 30.21 -3.39
N THR A 189 -19.03 30.37 -3.60
CA THR A 189 -18.36 29.98 -4.86
C THR A 189 -18.26 28.46 -4.98
N THR A 190 -18.45 27.92 -6.18
CA THR A 190 -18.42 26.46 -6.43
C THR A 190 -17.06 25.94 -6.95
N MET A 191 -16.12 26.84 -7.24
CA MET A 191 -14.76 26.55 -7.68
C MET A 191 -13.75 26.82 -6.56
N PRO A 192 -12.48 26.39 -6.68
CA PRO A 192 -11.43 26.78 -5.75
C PRO A 192 -11.35 28.31 -5.56
N ALA A 193 -11.41 28.75 -4.30
CA ALA A 193 -11.59 30.15 -3.95
C ALA A 193 -10.70 30.56 -2.77
N ILE A 194 -10.07 31.73 -2.88
CA ILE A 194 -9.24 32.33 -1.83
C ILE A 194 -9.56 33.83 -1.68
N LEU A 195 -9.25 34.38 -0.50
CA LEU A 195 -9.24 35.81 -0.25
C LEU A 195 -7.89 36.21 0.35
N THR A 196 -7.22 37.16 -0.26
CA THR A 196 -5.91 37.65 0.21
C THR A 196 -6.10 38.88 1.08
N GLU A 197 -5.52 38.85 2.27
CA GLU A 197 -5.36 40.01 3.16
C GLU A 197 -3.86 40.29 3.23
N ALA A 198 -3.33 40.88 2.16
CA ALA A 198 -1.90 40.91 1.90
C ALA A 198 -1.13 41.70 2.96
N SER A 199 -1.74 42.78 3.45
CA SER A 199 -1.19 43.66 4.48
C SER A 199 -2.27 44.53 5.12
N PHE A 200 -1.94 45.28 6.18
CA PHE A 200 -2.89 46.07 6.97
C PHE A 200 -2.89 47.56 6.58
N ILE A 201 -3.98 48.07 6.00
CA ILE A 201 -4.10 49.51 5.64
C ILE A 201 -4.13 50.43 6.87
N SER A 202 -4.51 49.89 8.03
CA SER A 202 -4.47 50.59 9.32
C SER A 202 -3.05 50.91 9.81
N ASN A 203 -2.03 50.22 9.29
CA ASN A 203 -0.63 50.44 9.66
C ASN A 203 -0.04 51.62 8.86
N PRO A 204 0.44 52.71 9.49
CA PRO A 204 0.87 53.92 8.78
C PRO A 204 2.04 53.71 7.81
N ARG A 205 2.98 52.81 8.14
CA ARG A 205 4.10 52.48 7.25
C ARG A 205 3.61 51.71 6.02
N GLN A 206 2.68 50.79 6.24
CA GLN A 206 2.08 50.00 5.18
C GLN A 206 1.18 50.86 4.28
N GLU A 207 0.34 51.72 4.84
CA GLU A 207 -0.50 52.65 4.06
C GLU A 207 0.34 53.49 3.09
N GLN A 208 1.55 53.89 3.51
CA GLN A 208 2.47 54.64 2.67
C GLN A 208 2.98 53.83 1.48
N LEU A 209 3.26 52.52 1.67
CA LEU A 209 3.61 51.58 0.62
C LEU A 209 2.43 51.25 -0.30
N LEU A 210 1.21 51.15 0.23
CA LEU A 210 0.00 50.90 -0.56
C LEU A 210 -0.38 52.06 -1.51
N ARG A 211 0.28 53.22 -1.36
CA ARG A 211 0.20 54.33 -2.33
C ARG A 211 1.21 54.22 -3.47
N ASP A 212 2.26 53.40 -3.31
CA ASP A 212 3.31 53.18 -4.30
C ASP A 212 2.87 52.13 -5.33
N ASP A 213 2.75 52.55 -6.59
CA ASP A 213 2.34 51.68 -7.69
C ASP A 213 3.30 50.49 -7.91
N ALA A 214 4.60 50.68 -7.61
CA ALA A 214 5.60 49.61 -7.70
C ALA A 214 5.40 48.55 -6.60
N TYR A 215 4.97 48.95 -5.40
CA TYR A 215 4.61 48.02 -4.34
C TYR A 215 3.39 47.18 -4.75
N LEU A 216 2.33 47.84 -5.25
CA LEU A 216 1.12 47.15 -5.71
C LEU A 216 1.39 46.19 -6.88
N ALA A 217 2.36 46.53 -7.75
CA ALA A 217 2.80 45.64 -8.82
C ALA A 217 3.53 44.40 -8.29
N ARG A 218 4.38 44.53 -7.27
CA ARG A 218 5.02 43.38 -6.61
C ARG A 218 3.99 42.48 -5.93
N GLU A 219 3.01 43.06 -5.23
CA GLU A 219 1.92 42.29 -4.63
C GLU A 219 1.12 41.49 -5.68
N ALA A 220 0.69 42.15 -6.76
CA ALA A 220 0.00 41.48 -7.86
C ALA A 220 0.86 40.37 -8.49
N GLN A 221 2.17 40.59 -8.64
CA GLN A 221 3.11 39.59 -9.14
C GLN A 221 3.23 38.39 -8.20
N ALA A 222 3.23 38.61 -6.89
CA ALA A 222 3.27 37.54 -5.89
C ALA A 222 1.98 36.69 -5.92
N ILE A 223 0.82 37.35 -5.98
CA ILE A 223 -0.47 36.65 -6.16
C ILE A 223 -0.42 35.85 -7.47
N PHE A 224 0.00 36.46 -8.58
CA PHE A 224 0.13 35.81 -9.88
C PHE A 224 1.02 34.54 -9.84
N ARG A 225 2.20 34.61 -9.19
CA ARG A 225 3.09 33.44 -9.04
C ARG A 225 2.43 32.34 -8.22
N GLY A 226 1.74 32.69 -7.14
CA GLY A 226 1.05 31.73 -6.29
C GLY A 226 -0.15 31.06 -6.97
N ILE A 227 -1.00 31.84 -7.65
CA ILE A 227 -2.20 31.31 -8.31
C ILE A 227 -1.90 30.45 -9.52
N ARG A 228 -0.69 30.53 -10.08
CA ARG A 228 -0.27 29.60 -11.13
C ARG A 228 -0.26 28.16 -10.58
N MET A 229 0.20 27.92 -9.36
CA MET A 229 0.43 26.58 -8.77
C MET A 229 1.25 25.64 -9.70
N PRO A 230 2.47 25.22 -9.33
CA PRO A 230 3.23 24.27 -10.14
C PRO A 230 2.43 22.99 -10.33
N SER A 231 2.26 22.55 -11.58
CA SER A 231 1.46 21.38 -11.86
C SER A 231 2.13 20.11 -11.37
N ARG A 232 1.39 19.25 -10.67
CA ARG A 232 1.81 17.91 -10.28
C ARG A 232 0.92 16.86 -10.92
N VAL A 233 1.53 15.78 -11.39
CA VAL A 233 0.80 14.56 -11.76
C VAL A 233 0.63 13.70 -10.52
N SER A 234 -0.55 13.13 -10.35
CA SER A 234 -0.83 12.16 -9.29
C SER A 234 -1.69 11.05 -9.86
N PHE A 235 -1.48 9.80 -9.46
CA PHE A 235 -2.43 8.77 -9.87
C PHE A 235 -3.71 8.76 -9.04
N VAL A 236 -4.79 8.45 -9.71
CA VAL A 236 -6.14 8.23 -9.18
C VAL A 236 -6.37 6.73 -8.98
N LEU A 237 -5.97 5.91 -9.97
CA LEU A 237 -6.06 4.45 -9.95
C LEU A 237 -4.71 3.80 -10.29
N PRO A 238 -4.43 2.58 -9.78
CA PRO A 238 -5.19 1.88 -8.75
C PRO A 238 -5.04 2.58 -7.37
N PRO A 239 -5.97 2.37 -6.43
CA PRO A 239 -5.80 2.82 -5.06
C PRO A 239 -4.50 2.25 -4.47
N GLU A 240 -3.82 3.05 -3.65
CA GLU A 240 -2.55 2.66 -3.05
C GLU A 240 -2.71 1.47 -2.09
N ASN A 241 -1.70 0.59 -2.05
CA ASN A 241 -1.60 -0.56 -1.14
C ASN A 241 -2.71 -1.64 -1.28
N ARG A 242 -3.43 -1.70 -2.39
CA ARG A 242 -4.50 -2.68 -2.62
C ARG A 242 -4.07 -3.82 -3.55
N PRO A 243 -4.37 -5.08 -3.20
CA PRO A 243 -4.17 -6.22 -4.10
C PRO A 243 -4.95 -6.01 -5.41
N SER A 244 -4.33 -6.36 -6.53
CA SER A 244 -4.91 -6.22 -7.87
C SER A 244 -4.62 -7.48 -8.69
N SER A 245 -5.53 -7.83 -9.60
CA SER A 245 -5.35 -8.95 -10.53
C SER A 245 -5.93 -8.64 -11.91
N GLY A 246 -5.49 -9.40 -12.93
CA GLY A 246 -6.00 -9.27 -14.29
C GLY A 246 -5.68 -7.92 -14.95
N ARG A 247 -6.70 -7.27 -15.52
CA ARG A 247 -6.55 -5.99 -16.23
C ARG A 247 -6.80 -4.84 -15.27
N VAL A 248 -5.74 -4.19 -14.82
CA VAL A 248 -5.78 -3.11 -13.83
C VAL A 248 -5.86 -1.76 -14.55
N ALA A 249 -6.89 -0.98 -14.23
CA ALA A 249 -7.01 0.40 -14.68
C ALA A 249 -6.00 1.29 -13.95
N VAL A 250 -5.27 2.11 -14.71
CA VAL A 250 -4.34 3.11 -14.18
C VAL A 250 -4.73 4.47 -14.74
N SER A 251 -5.13 5.39 -13.87
CA SER A 251 -5.60 6.72 -14.26
C SER A 251 -4.79 7.78 -13.53
N LEU A 252 -4.35 8.81 -14.25
CA LEU A 252 -3.63 9.94 -13.67
C LEU A 252 -4.41 11.25 -13.85
N GLN A 253 -4.26 12.13 -12.86
CA GLN A 253 -4.77 13.50 -12.92
C GLN A 253 -3.61 14.50 -12.82
N LEU A 254 -3.78 15.62 -13.49
CA LEU A 254 -2.93 16.80 -13.37
C LEU A 254 -3.60 17.78 -12.41
N VAL A 255 -2.88 18.19 -11.37
CA VAL A 255 -3.34 19.23 -10.44
C VAL A 255 -2.42 20.44 -10.61
N GLY A 256 -2.97 21.61 -10.93
CA GLY A 256 -2.21 22.84 -11.22
C GLY A 256 -2.53 23.40 -12.60
N SER A 257 -1.82 24.44 -13.04
CA SER A 257 -2.17 25.18 -14.27
C SER A 257 -1.29 24.93 -15.50
N ASP A 258 -0.08 24.37 -15.34
CA ASP A 258 0.75 24.01 -16.49
C ASP A 258 0.06 22.94 -17.34
N SER A 259 0.30 23.00 -18.65
CA SER A 259 -0.18 22.00 -19.60
C SER A 259 0.84 20.88 -19.83
N LEU A 260 0.37 19.64 -19.86
CA LEU A 260 1.19 18.48 -20.21
C LEU A 260 1.30 18.31 -21.73
N GLN A 261 2.50 17.98 -22.18
CA GLN A 261 2.77 17.49 -23.52
C GLN A 261 2.49 15.98 -23.63
N ARG A 262 2.91 15.21 -22.62
CA ARG A 262 2.83 13.75 -22.60
C ARG A 262 2.97 13.19 -21.19
N VAL A 263 2.34 12.06 -20.93
CA VAL A 263 2.61 11.18 -19.79
C VAL A 263 3.00 9.80 -20.32
N ASP A 264 4.14 9.28 -19.86
CA ASP A 264 4.57 7.91 -20.11
C ASP A 264 4.36 7.08 -18.84
N LEU A 265 3.53 6.03 -18.91
CA LEU A 265 3.35 5.08 -17.83
C LEU A 265 4.33 3.92 -17.99
N ARG A 266 4.99 3.54 -16.89
CA ARG A 266 5.94 2.43 -16.82
C ARG A 266 5.61 1.49 -15.66
N LEU A 267 5.91 0.21 -15.83
CA LEU A 267 5.91 -0.83 -14.81
C LEU A 267 7.33 -1.38 -14.67
N ASP A 268 7.94 -1.25 -13.50
CA ASP A 268 9.35 -1.59 -13.24
C ASP A 268 10.31 -1.04 -14.31
N GLY A 269 10.06 0.22 -14.71
CA GLY A 269 10.83 0.94 -15.73
C GLY A 269 10.47 0.59 -17.18
N GLN A 270 9.75 -0.51 -17.44
CA GLN A 270 9.29 -0.86 -18.78
C GLN A 270 8.10 -0.01 -19.19
N LEU A 271 8.13 0.56 -20.40
CA LEU A 271 7.05 1.41 -20.92
C LEU A 271 5.79 0.58 -21.16
N VAL A 272 4.71 0.92 -20.45
CA VAL A 272 3.36 0.39 -20.66
C VAL A 272 2.67 1.15 -21.80
N GLY A 273 2.81 2.48 -21.82
CA GLY A 273 2.28 3.31 -22.90
C GLY A 273 2.44 4.81 -22.66
N SER A 274 2.00 5.59 -23.65
CA SER A 274 2.05 7.06 -23.62
C SER A 274 0.69 7.70 -23.91
N ARG A 275 0.43 8.86 -23.32
CA ARG A 275 -0.74 9.70 -23.58
C ARG A 275 -0.33 11.15 -23.74
N ASN A 276 -0.76 11.79 -24.83
CA ASN A 276 -0.40 13.19 -25.14
C ASN A 276 -1.53 14.18 -24.84
N ALA A 277 -2.66 13.70 -24.32
CA ALA A 277 -3.83 14.49 -23.97
C ALA A 277 -4.66 13.74 -22.91
N PRO A 278 -5.41 14.45 -22.05
CA PRO A 278 -6.31 13.83 -21.08
C PRO A 278 -7.55 13.18 -21.76
N PRO A 279 -8.19 12.19 -21.13
CA PRO A 279 -7.81 11.61 -19.84
C PRO A 279 -6.54 10.73 -19.95
N TYR A 280 -5.70 10.77 -18.92
CA TYR A 280 -4.43 10.02 -18.86
C TYR A 280 -4.67 8.61 -18.32
N ASP A 281 -5.47 7.85 -19.05
CA ASP A 281 -5.90 6.50 -18.69
C ASP A 281 -5.11 5.43 -19.44
N PHE A 282 -4.74 4.40 -18.69
CA PHE A 282 -3.97 3.25 -19.12
C PHE A 282 -4.60 1.96 -18.55
N THR A 283 -4.14 0.83 -19.07
CA THR A 283 -4.45 -0.49 -18.54
C THR A 283 -3.17 -1.29 -18.44
N VAL A 284 -2.92 -1.89 -17.29
CA VAL A 284 -1.81 -2.82 -17.05
C VAL A 284 -2.40 -4.22 -16.95
N ASP A 285 -1.90 -5.15 -17.74
CA ASP A 285 -2.29 -6.56 -17.66
C ASP A 285 -1.31 -7.28 -16.73
N THR A 286 -1.79 -7.72 -15.57
CA THR A 286 -0.99 -8.40 -14.55
C THR A 286 -1.11 -9.91 -14.64
N SER A 287 -1.93 -10.48 -15.54
CA SER A 287 -2.25 -11.92 -15.53
C SER A 287 -1.04 -12.83 -15.69
N ALA A 288 0.04 -12.35 -16.33
CA ALA A 288 1.29 -13.10 -16.52
C ALA A 288 2.37 -12.77 -15.47
N LEU A 289 2.08 -11.86 -14.54
CA LEU A 289 3.01 -11.44 -13.49
C LEU A 289 2.86 -12.34 -12.26
N ASP A 290 3.99 -12.64 -11.62
CA ASP A 290 3.96 -13.28 -10.30
C ASP A 290 3.39 -12.33 -9.26
N ASP A 291 2.67 -12.86 -8.28
CA ASP A 291 2.17 -12.10 -7.14
C ASP A 291 3.32 -11.39 -6.41
N GLY A 292 3.13 -10.16 -5.97
CA GLY A 292 4.13 -9.32 -5.32
C GLY A 292 3.99 -7.85 -5.66
N THR A 293 4.93 -7.03 -5.19
CA THR A 293 4.91 -5.58 -5.39
C THR A 293 5.73 -5.18 -6.61
N TYR A 294 5.13 -4.34 -7.47
CA TYR A 294 5.76 -3.76 -8.66
C TYR A 294 5.69 -2.23 -8.59
N ARG A 295 6.59 -1.55 -9.29
CA ARG A 295 6.68 -0.09 -9.31
C ARG A 295 6.00 0.50 -10.54
N LEU A 296 4.87 1.19 -10.34
CA LEU A 296 4.30 2.06 -11.37
C LEU A 296 5.02 3.42 -11.34
N THR A 297 5.48 3.86 -12.50
CA THR A 297 6.13 5.16 -12.68
C THR A 297 5.45 5.92 -13.80
N ALA A 298 5.15 7.20 -13.58
CA ALA A 298 4.56 8.09 -14.57
C ALA A 298 5.49 9.28 -14.82
N ASP A 299 6.12 9.29 -16.00
CA ASP A 299 6.98 10.39 -16.44
C ASP A 299 6.12 11.42 -17.17
N ALA A 300 5.93 12.59 -16.55
CA ALA A 300 5.15 13.69 -17.08
C ALA A 300 6.08 14.72 -17.74
N PHE A 301 5.78 15.08 -18.98
CA PHE A 301 6.50 16.07 -19.77
C PHE A 301 5.58 17.27 -19.99
N TYR A 302 6.02 18.46 -19.60
CA TYR A 302 5.23 19.70 -19.66
C TYR A 302 5.54 20.48 -20.94
N LEU A 303 4.57 21.23 -21.47
CA LEU A 303 4.76 22.05 -22.68
C LEU A 303 5.81 23.15 -22.51
N ASN A 304 6.10 23.54 -21.27
CA ASN A 304 7.16 24.50 -20.93
C ASN A 304 8.58 23.90 -20.97
N GLY A 305 8.72 22.61 -21.29
CA GLY A 305 9.99 21.89 -21.35
C GLY A 305 10.42 21.23 -20.04
N GLY A 306 9.67 21.40 -18.95
CA GLY A 306 9.89 20.70 -17.69
C GLY A 306 9.45 19.23 -17.73
N SER A 307 9.88 18.45 -16.75
CA SER A 307 9.40 17.09 -16.53
C SER A 307 9.29 16.77 -15.04
N ALA A 308 8.38 15.88 -14.67
CA ALA A 308 8.23 15.36 -13.31
C ALA A 308 7.95 13.86 -13.34
N THR A 309 8.45 13.12 -12.36
CA THR A 309 8.22 11.67 -12.26
C THR A 309 7.40 11.33 -11.02
N VAL A 310 6.19 10.88 -11.31
CA VAL A 310 5.22 10.15 -10.50
C VAL A 310 5.63 8.74 -10.15
N SER A 311 5.52 8.22 -8.91
CA SER A 311 5.57 6.75 -8.76
C SER A 311 4.80 6.22 -7.55
N ARG A 312 4.26 5.00 -7.69
CA ARG A 312 3.49 4.26 -6.68
C ARG A 312 3.67 2.77 -6.81
N ASP A 313 3.28 2.03 -5.80
CA ASP A 313 3.30 0.58 -5.82
C ASP A 313 2.03 0.01 -6.46
N LEU A 314 2.20 -1.05 -7.24
CA LEU A 314 1.14 -1.93 -7.74
C LEU A 314 1.31 -3.28 -7.07
N VAL A 315 0.35 -3.65 -6.23
CA VAL A 315 0.35 -4.93 -5.52
C VAL A 315 -0.38 -5.95 -6.38
N VAL A 316 0.35 -6.88 -6.98
CA VAL A 316 -0.22 -7.94 -7.83
C VAL A 316 -0.52 -9.16 -6.96
N ALA A 317 -1.75 -9.67 -7.02
CA ALA A 317 -2.23 -10.79 -6.22
C ALA A 317 -3.13 -11.70 -7.07
N ASN A 318 -2.60 -12.23 -8.18
CA ASN A 318 -3.39 -13.05 -9.10
C ASN A 318 -3.81 -14.38 -8.48
N SER A 319 -3.04 -14.94 -7.54
CA SER A 319 -3.41 -16.20 -6.87
C SER A 319 -4.50 -16.02 -5.83
N ALA A 320 -4.63 -14.83 -5.24
CA ALA A 320 -5.61 -14.51 -4.21
C ALA A 320 -7.08 -14.47 -4.72
N THR A 321 -7.34 -14.86 -5.96
CA THR A 321 -8.70 -15.09 -6.50
C THR A 321 -9.21 -16.50 -6.21
N LYS A 322 -8.34 -17.42 -5.75
CA LYS A 322 -8.72 -18.78 -5.39
C LYS A 322 -8.10 -19.18 -4.06
N TRP A 323 -8.86 -19.91 -3.24
CA TRP A 323 -8.39 -20.37 -1.92
C TRP A 323 -8.87 -21.80 -1.66
N TYR A 324 -8.09 -22.57 -0.91
CA TYR A 324 -8.32 -23.98 -0.67
C TYR A 324 -7.97 -24.37 0.78
N PHE A 325 -8.77 -25.27 1.34
CA PHE A 325 -8.56 -25.91 2.64
C PHE A 325 -8.88 -27.40 2.51
N ALA A 326 -7.93 -28.26 2.88
CA ALA A 326 -8.08 -29.72 2.85
C ALA A 326 -8.64 -30.30 4.16
N GLU A 327 -8.41 -29.61 5.29
CA GLU A 327 -9.03 -29.90 6.58
C GLU A 327 -10.35 -29.15 6.72
N GLY A 328 -11.34 -29.83 7.32
CA GLY A 328 -12.59 -29.25 7.78
C GLY A 328 -13.51 -30.31 8.38
N THR A 329 -14.29 -29.95 9.39
CA THR A 329 -15.31 -30.80 9.99
C THR A 329 -16.39 -30.02 10.73
N THR A 330 -17.62 -30.54 10.66
CA THR A 330 -18.79 -30.10 11.44
C THR A 330 -19.25 -31.14 12.45
N VAL A 331 -18.40 -32.14 12.74
CA VAL A 331 -18.65 -33.19 13.73
C VAL A 331 -18.77 -32.59 15.15
N ASP A 332 -19.56 -33.24 16.00
CA ASP A 332 -19.75 -32.83 17.39
C ASP A 332 -18.41 -32.60 18.10
N GLY A 333 -18.32 -31.47 18.80
CA GLY A 333 -17.08 -31.03 19.43
C GLY A 333 -16.25 -30.07 18.58
N PHE A 334 -16.66 -29.76 17.34
CA PHE A 334 -16.00 -28.76 16.49
C PHE A 334 -16.94 -27.61 16.11
N GLN A 335 -16.35 -26.42 15.96
CA GLN A 335 -16.97 -25.25 15.35
C GLN A 335 -15.99 -24.63 14.36
N GLU A 336 -16.25 -24.85 13.08
CA GLU A 336 -15.47 -24.31 11.98
C GLU A 336 -16.14 -23.06 11.40
N TRP A 337 -15.31 -22.07 11.10
CA TRP A 337 -15.72 -20.85 10.42
C TRP A 337 -14.81 -20.59 9.22
N LEU A 338 -15.33 -19.81 8.28
CA LEU A 338 -14.58 -19.27 7.15
C LEU A 338 -14.62 -17.74 7.26
N THR A 339 -13.46 -17.10 7.38
CA THR A 339 -13.34 -15.65 7.37
C THR A 339 -12.76 -15.16 6.05
N VAL A 340 -13.43 -14.16 5.48
CA VAL A 340 -13.11 -13.63 4.14
C VAL A 340 -13.01 -12.12 4.24
N LEU A 341 -11.81 -11.59 4.04
CA LEU A 341 -11.55 -10.15 3.88
C LEU A 341 -11.68 -9.79 2.40
N ASN A 342 -12.48 -8.76 2.11
CA ASN A 342 -12.48 -8.05 0.84
C ASN A 342 -11.61 -6.78 0.94
N PRO A 343 -10.36 -6.80 0.46
CA PRO A 343 -9.49 -5.63 0.47
C PRO A 343 -9.77 -4.66 -0.69
N ASN A 344 -10.80 -4.90 -1.52
CA ASN A 344 -11.13 -4.08 -2.68
C ASN A 344 -12.06 -2.92 -2.29
N ARG A 345 -12.06 -1.86 -3.11
CA ARG A 345 -12.96 -0.70 -2.96
C ARG A 345 -14.36 -0.91 -3.54
N GLU A 346 -14.59 -2.08 -4.12
CA GLU A 346 -15.88 -2.51 -4.61
C GLU A 346 -16.29 -3.80 -3.91
N ALA A 347 -17.59 -4.02 -3.82
CA ALA A 347 -18.11 -5.27 -3.30
C ALA A 347 -17.74 -6.42 -4.26
N VAL A 348 -17.45 -7.58 -3.69
CA VAL A 348 -17.06 -8.77 -4.43
C VAL A 348 -18.08 -9.87 -4.16
N ASP A 349 -18.71 -10.35 -5.23
CA ASP A 349 -19.51 -11.57 -5.22
C ASP A 349 -18.59 -12.75 -5.55
N PHE A 350 -18.61 -13.80 -4.72
CA PHE A 350 -17.73 -14.96 -4.84
C PHE A 350 -18.45 -16.26 -4.47
N THR A 351 -17.87 -17.39 -4.86
CA THR A 351 -18.44 -18.73 -4.64
C THR A 351 -17.55 -19.55 -3.71
N VAL A 352 -18.17 -20.29 -2.81
CA VAL A 352 -17.53 -21.27 -1.94
C VAL A 352 -18.11 -22.65 -2.23
N SER A 353 -17.25 -23.62 -2.50
CA SER A 353 -17.58 -25.03 -2.71
C SER A 353 -17.06 -25.85 -1.52
N TYR A 354 -17.97 -26.54 -0.83
CA TYR A 354 -17.68 -27.44 0.28
C TYR A 354 -17.67 -28.89 -0.23
N HIS A 355 -16.49 -29.53 -0.22
CA HIS A 355 -16.27 -30.89 -0.71
C HIS A 355 -16.40 -31.90 0.42
N LEU A 356 -17.55 -32.55 0.54
CA LEU A 356 -17.89 -33.43 1.66
C LEU A 356 -17.26 -34.82 1.49
N ALA A 357 -16.91 -35.46 2.60
CA ALA A 357 -16.22 -36.75 2.61
C ALA A 357 -17.05 -37.92 2.03
N ASP A 358 -18.38 -37.82 2.03
CA ASP A 358 -19.28 -38.78 1.37
C ASP A 358 -19.38 -38.57 -0.15
N GLY A 359 -18.75 -37.51 -0.65
CA GLY A 359 -18.63 -37.20 -2.06
C GLY A 359 -19.64 -36.20 -2.60
N GLU A 360 -20.54 -35.67 -1.78
CA GLU A 360 -21.35 -34.50 -2.14
C GLU A 360 -20.48 -33.23 -2.20
N THR A 361 -20.79 -32.31 -3.12
CA THR A 361 -20.25 -30.95 -3.11
C THR A 361 -21.40 -29.97 -2.94
N VAL A 362 -21.32 -29.11 -1.93
CA VAL A 362 -22.31 -28.07 -1.66
C VAL A 362 -21.73 -26.72 -2.06
N GLU A 363 -22.43 -25.97 -2.91
CA GLU A 363 -22.00 -24.65 -3.34
C GLU A 363 -22.85 -23.54 -2.73
N ARG A 364 -22.19 -22.44 -2.37
CA ARG A 364 -22.80 -21.22 -1.83
C ARG A 364 -22.16 -19.99 -2.46
N SER A 365 -22.96 -18.95 -2.63
CA SER A 365 -22.51 -17.65 -3.10
C SER A 365 -22.62 -16.64 -1.98
N TYR A 366 -21.58 -15.82 -1.84
CA TYR A 366 -21.50 -14.76 -0.84
C TYR A 366 -21.14 -13.45 -1.51
N ARG A 367 -21.43 -12.37 -0.78
CA ARG A 367 -21.05 -11.02 -1.13
C ARG A 367 -20.31 -10.41 0.06
N ALA A 368 -19.10 -9.92 -0.18
CA ALA A 368 -18.38 -9.09 0.77
C ALA A 368 -18.36 -7.65 0.25
N GLU A 369 -18.85 -6.70 1.05
CA GLU A 369 -18.80 -5.28 0.71
C GLU A 369 -17.35 -4.76 0.69
N ALA A 370 -17.14 -3.58 0.11
CA ALA A 370 -15.82 -2.97 0.01
C ALA A 370 -15.18 -2.73 1.39
N ASP A 371 -13.90 -3.06 1.54
CA ASP A 371 -13.14 -2.85 2.78
C ASP A 371 -13.71 -3.53 4.03
N THR A 372 -14.54 -4.56 3.86
CA THR A 372 -15.14 -5.32 4.97
C THR A 372 -14.62 -6.76 5.00
N ARG A 373 -14.93 -7.44 6.10
CA ARG A 373 -14.84 -8.89 6.20
C ARG A 373 -16.22 -9.51 6.40
N ILE A 374 -16.34 -10.79 6.05
CA ILE A 374 -17.48 -11.62 6.45
C ILE A 374 -16.99 -12.89 7.15
N THR A 375 -17.87 -13.46 7.97
CA THR A 375 -17.63 -14.71 8.71
C THR A 375 -18.78 -15.66 8.46
N VAL A 376 -18.46 -16.88 8.03
CA VAL A 376 -19.45 -17.90 7.70
C VAL A 376 -19.31 -19.06 8.67
N GLN A 377 -20.41 -19.46 9.30
CA GLN A 377 -20.45 -20.68 10.12
C GLN A 377 -20.65 -21.89 9.22
N VAL A 378 -19.62 -22.72 9.07
CA VAL A 378 -19.64 -23.82 8.07
C VAL A 378 -20.77 -24.82 8.33
N ALA A 379 -21.09 -25.10 9.60
CA ALA A 379 -22.17 -26.02 9.96
C ALA A 379 -23.57 -25.55 9.54
N GLU A 380 -23.79 -24.24 9.37
CA GLU A 380 -25.06 -23.70 8.86
C GLU A 380 -25.22 -23.96 7.36
N GLU A 381 -24.11 -24.14 6.64
CA GLU A 381 -24.11 -24.31 5.19
C GLU A 381 -24.25 -25.76 4.75
N VAL A 382 -23.56 -26.67 5.44
CA VAL A 382 -23.48 -28.10 5.05
C VAL A 382 -24.12 -29.05 6.05
N GLY A 383 -24.64 -28.52 7.16
CA GLY A 383 -25.16 -29.31 8.27
C GLY A 383 -24.06 -29.86 9.19
N ARG A 384 -24.47 -30.54 10.26
CA ARG A 384 -23.59 -31.12 11.29
C ARG A 384 -23.17 -32.56 10.94
N GLY A 385 -22.06 -33.00 11.53
CA GLY A 385 -21.60 -34.39 11.45
C GLY A 385 -20.88 -34.74 10.15
N ARG A 386 -20.28 -33.77 9.46
CA ARG A 386 -19.65 -33.97 8.14
C ARG A 386 -18.20 -33.53 8.16
N ASP A 387 -17.30 -34.34 7.62
CA ASP A 387 -15.94 -33.91 7.27
C ASP A 387 -15.93 -33.31 5.87
N LEU A 388 -15.13 -32.26 5.67
CA LEU A 388 -15.14 -31.49 4.44
C LEU A 388 -13.78 -30.85 4.10
N GLY A 389 -13.66 -30.41 2.85
CA GLY A 389 -12.66 -29.44 2.41
C GLY A 389 -13.37 -28.25 1.75
N ILE A 390 -12.68 -27.13 1.58
CA ILE A 390 -13.25 -25.89 1.07
C ILE A 390 -12.47 -25.42 -0.16
N SER A 391 -13.16 -24.91 -1.16
CA SER A 391 -12.59 -24.12 -2.25
C SER A 391 -13.35 -22.81 -2.39
N VAL A 392 -12.64 -21.71 -2.61
CA VAL A 392 -13.21 -20.38 -2.85
C VAL A 392 -12.77 -19.92 -4.23
N ASP A 393 -13.70 -19.39 -5.03
CA ASP A 393 -13.46 -18.79 -6.34
C ASP A 393 -14.05 -17.38 -6.37
N SER A 394 -13.23 -16.40 -6.74
CA SER A 394 -13.57 -14.99 -6.71
C SER A 394 -13.08 -14.28 -7.97
N PRO A 395 -13.85 -13.32 -8.54
CA PRO A 395 -13.39 -12.53 -9.67
C PRO A 395 -12.28 -11.53 -9.32
N LEU A 396 -12.15 -11.17 -8.03
CA LEU A 396 -11.17 -10.20 -7.51
C LEU A 396 -10.41 -10.80 -6.32
N PRO A 397 -9.20 -10.28 -6.00
CA PRO A 397 -8.42 -10.77 -4.89
C PRO A 397 -9.19 -10.66 -3.56
N LEU A 398 -9.29 -11.77 -2.84
CA LEU A 398 -9.80 -11.85 -1.46
C LEU A 398 -8.69 -12.39 -0.56
N VAL A 399 -8.85 -12.30 0.75
CA VAL A 399 -7.97 -12.99 1.71
C VAL A 399 -8.84 -13.87 2.59
N VAL A 400 -8.48 -15.15 2.68
CA VAL A 400 -9.35 -16.16 3.30
C VAL A 400 -8.58 -16.95 4.35
N GLU A 401 -9.17 -17.06 5.54
CA GLU A 401 -8.66 -17.87 6.64
C GLU A 401 -9.77 -18.77 7.18
N ARG A 402 -9.38 -19.89 7.79
CA ARG A 402 -10.32 -20.85 8.37
C ARG A 402 -9.98 -21.09 9.84
N PRO A 403 -10.62 -20.36 10.78
CA PRO A 403 -10.53 -20.69 12.19
C PRO A 403 -11.42 -21.90 12.53
N MET A 404 -10.97 -22.69 13.50
CA MET A 404 -11.70 -23.82 14.05
C MET A 404 -11.49 -23.86 15.56
N TYR A 405 -12.57 -24.03 16.31
CA TYR A 405 -12.56 -24.16 17.76
C TYR A 405 -13.13 -25.52 18.14
N PHE A 406 -12.53 -26.20 19.11
CA PHE A 406 -12.92 -27.59 19.39
C PHE A 406 -12.73 -28.03 20.83
N LEU A 407 -13.44 -29.10 21.17
CA LEU A 407 -13.18 -30.01 22.27
C LEU A 407 -12.92 -31.40 21.69
N TYR A 408 -11.68 -31.63 21.28
CA TYR A 408 -11.28 -32.85 20.61
C TYR A 408 -11.42 -34.07 21.53
N ALA A 409 -12.08 -35.12 21.03
CA ALA A 409 -12.40 -36.35 21.76
C ALA A 409 -13.06 -36.13 23.14
N GLY A 410 -13.76 -35.00 23.34
CA GLY A 410 -14.36 -34.63 24.62
C GLY A 410 -13.36 -34.24 25.71
N LYS A 411 -12.07 -34.08 25.37
CA LYS A 411 -10.97 -33.96 26.34
C LYS A 411 -10.04 -32.77 26.09
N TRP A 412 -9.65 -32.52 24.85
CA TRP A 412 -8.64 -31.51 24.54
C TRP A 412 -9.30 -30.30 23.91
N ALA A 413 -9.56 -29.29 24.74
CA ALA A 413 -10.06 -28.01 24.26
C ALA A 413 -8.95 -27.25 23.53
N GLY A 414 -9.31 -26.55 22.46
CA GLY A 414 -8.37 -25.78 21.66
C GLY A 414 -9.05 -25.03 20.52
N GLY A 415 -8.22 -24.48 19.66
CA GLY A 415 -8.62 -23.94 18.38
C GLY A 415 -7.40 -23.54 17.58
N HIS A 416 -7.55 -23.49 16.27
CA HIS A 416 -6.49 -23.13 15.34
C HIS A 416 -7.04 -22.35 14.17
N VAL A 417 -6.15 -21.72 13.40
CA VAL A 417 -6.48 -21.05 12.15
C VAL A 417 -5.56 -21.57 11.06
N SER A 418 -6.10 -21.75 9.86
CA SER A 418 -5.29 -21.97 8.67
C SER A 418 -5.36 -20.75 7.78
N SER A 419 -4.20 -20.26 7.32
CA SER A 419 -4.12 -19.36 6.17
C SER A 419 -4.46 -20.17 4.92
N GLY A 420 -5.38 -19.69 4.09
CA GLY A 420 -5.80 -20.46 2.93
C GLY A 420 -4.66 -20.73 1.95
N ILE A 421 -4.68 -21.89 1.31
CA ILE A 421 -3.77 -22.22 0.22
C ILE A 421 -4.34 -21.61 -1.06
N ASN A 422 -3.56 -20.85 -1.82
CA ASN A 422 -4.06 -20.15 -3.02
C ASN A 422 -3.62 -20.78 -4.36
N ARG A 423 -2.78 -21.82 -4.31
CA ARG A 423 -2.35 -22.60 -5.47
C ARG A 423 -2.23 -24.09 -5.09
N PRO A 424 -3.03 -24.99 -5.70
CA PRO A 424 -2.80 -26.42 -5.64
C PRO A 424 -1.42 -26.77 -6.22
N ALA A 425 -0.81 -27.85 -5.74
CA ALA A 425 0.54 -28.25 -6.13
C ALA A 425 0.69 -29.77 -6.14
N LYS A 426 1.74 -30.24 -6.82
CA LYS A 426 2.07 -31.67 -6.92
C LYS A 426 2.95 -32.18 -5.79
N GLU A 427 3.63 -31.27 -5.09
CA GLU A 427 4.52 -31.59 -3.98
C GLU A 427 4.06 -30.78 -2.76
N TRP A 428 4.07 -31.39 -1.59
CA TRP A 428 3.79 -30.72 -0.31
C TRP A 428 4.75 -31.22 0.78
N TYR A 429 5.14 -30.32 1.67
CA TYR A 429 6.11 -30.62 2.73
C TYR A 429 5.66 -30.06 4.08
N PHE A 430 5.95 -30.83 5.14
CA PHE A 430 5.72 -30.49 6.55
C PHE A 430 6.96 -30.90 7.37
N ALA A 431 7.49 -30.01 8.20
CA ALA A 431 8.67 -30.23 9.02
C ALA A 431 8.36 -30.65 10.47
N GLU A 432 7.25 -30.19 11.04
CA GLU A 432 6.75 -30.62 12.35
C GLU A 432 5.85 -31.86 12.21
N GLY A 433 5.79 -32.64 13.28
CA GLY A 433 4.92 -33.78 13.48
C GLY A 433 5.39 -34.59 14.70
N TYR A 434 4.47 -35.18 15.44
CA TYR A 434 4.79 -36.06 16.57
C TYR A 434 3.68 -37.07 16.85
N THR A 435 4.02 -38.36 16.81
CA THR A 435 3.08 -39.47 16.98
C THR A 435 3.17 -40.14 18.36
N GLY A 436 3.79 -39.47 19.33
CA GLY A 436 4.02 -40.00 20.67
C GLY A 436 2.84 -39.84 21.64
N PRO A 437 3.07 -40.17 22.93
CA PRO A 437 2.03 -40.08 23.95
C PRO A 437 1.41 -38.69 24.03
N GLY A 438 0.08 -38.63 23.99
CA GLY A 438 -0.68 -37.38 24.12
C GLY A 438 -0.82 -36.58 22.83
N PHE A 439 -0.48 -37.14 21.68
CA PHE A 439 -0.61 -36.49 20.37
C PHE A 439 -1.38 -37.36 19.38
N GLN A 440 -2.23 -36.72 18.59
CA GLN A 440 -2.92 -37.31 17.45
C GLN A 440 -2.74 -36.39 16.24
N GLU A 441 -2.04 -36.89 15.24
CA GLU A 441 -1.71 -36.18 14.02
C GLU A 441 -2.47 -36.78 12.84
N TYR A 442 -2.95 -35.91 11.94
CA TYR A 442 -3.59 -36.31 10.70
C TYR A 442 -2.97 -35.57 9.51
N LEU A 443 -3.13 -36.16 8.32
CA LEU A 443 -2.85 -35.51 7.06
C LEU A 443 -4.14 -35.43 6.23
N CYS A 444 -4.57 -34.22 5.94
CA CYS A 444 -5.76 -33.93 5.15
C CYS A 444 -5.35 -33.57 3.71
N LEU A 445 -5.92 -34.27 2.74
CA LEU A 445 -5.66 -34.09 1.31
C LEU A 445 -6.97 -33.73 0.59
N LEU A 446 -6.91 -32.76 -0.32
CA LEU A 446 -8.01 -32.38 -1.19
C LEU A 446 -7.54 -32.38 -2.64
N ASN A 447 -8.29 -33.05 -3.52
CA ASN A 447 -8.11 -32.95 -4.97
C ASN A 447 -9.19 -32.01 -5.52
N PRO A 448 -8.88 -30.72 -5.76
CA PRO A 448 -9.82 -29.78 -6.36
C PRO A 448 -9.96 -29.94 -7.87
N GLY A 449 -9.17 -30.85 -8.49
CA GLY A 449 -9.18 -31.11 -9.91
C GLY A 449 -10.34 -32.02 -10.36
N THR A 450 -10.45 -32.17 -11.68
CA THR A 450 -11.48 -32.96 -12.35
C THR A 450 -11.03 -34.39 -12.70
N GLU A 451 -9.79 -34.75 -12.37
CA GLU A 451 -9.21 -36.08 -12.63
C GLU A 451 -8.67 -36.67 -11.32
N ASP A 452 -8.73 -37.99 -11.19
CA ASP A 452 -8.17 -38.71 -10.04
C ASP A 452 -6.65 -38.47 -9.94
N ALA A 453 -6.18 -38.27 -8.71
CA ALA A 453 -4.77 -38.07 -8.40
C ALA A 453 -4.17 -39.33 -7.75
N ARG A 454 -2.97 -39.73 -8.17
CA ARG A 454 -2.19 -40.78 -7.51
C ARG A 454 -1.19 -40.10 -6.57
N VAL A 455 -1.37 -40.32 -5.29
CA VAL A 455 -0.63 -39.63 -4.23
C VAL A 455 0.28 -40.62 -3.51
N THR A 456 1.53 -40.23 -3.29
CA THR A 456 2.49 -40.92 -2.43
C THR A 456 2.79 -40.03 -1.23
N VAL A 457 2.72 -40.61 -0.04
CA VAL A 457 3.02 -39.93 1.23
C VAL A 457 4.21 -40.63 1.88
N GLU A 458 5.25 -39.87 2.16
CA GLU A 458 6.49 -40.33 2.78
C GLU A 458 6.63 -39.66 4.15
N TYR A 459 6.90 -40.48 5.17
CA TYR A 459 7.08 -40.04 6.56
C TYR A 459 8.56 -40.15 6.93
N TYR A 460 9.16 -39.08 7.42
CA TYR A 460 10.57 -38.99 7.75
C TYR A 460 10.78 -38.70 9.23
N CYS A 461 11.77 -39.35 9.84
CA CYS A 461 12.24 -39.06 11.19
C CYS A 461 13.71 -38.58 11.17
N GLN A 462 14.31 -38.37 12.33
CA GLN A 462 15.73 -38.00 12.40
C GLN A 462 16.65 -39.07 11.77
N GLY A 463 16.20 -40.34 11.76
CA GLY A 463 16.93 -41.47 11.18
C GLY A 463 16.74 -41.70 9.68
N GLY A 464 15.91 -40.90 8.99
CA GLY A 464 15.58 -41.07 7.58
C GLY A 464 14.10 -41.41 7.33
N LEU A 465 13.82 -42.04 6.19
CA LEU A 465 12.48 -42.51 5.84
C LEU A 465 12.00 -43.57 6.86
N LEU A 466 10.81 -43.33 7.41
CA LEU A 466 10.16 -44.16 8.41
C LEU A 466 9.08 -45.06 7.80
N ALA A 467 8.25 -44.50 6.94
CA ALA A 467 7.16 -45.20 6.26
C ALA A 467 6.80 -44.50 4.94
N GLU A 468 6.17 -45.25 4.04
CA GLU A 468 5.62 -44.75 2.78
C GLU A 468 4.25 -45.40 2.55
N GLU A 469 3.28 -44.63 2.07
CA GLU A 469 2.01 -45.15 1.57
C GLU A 469 1.57 -44.46 0.28
N SER A 470 0.79 -45.17 -0.53
CA SER A 470 0.21 -44.62 -1.76
C SER A 470 -1.29 -44.80 -1.80
N LEU A 471 -2.00 -43.81 -2.33
CA LEU A 471 -3.45 -43.82 -2.48
C LEU A 471 -3.90 -43.14 -3.78
N VAL A 472 -5.13 -43.45 -4.18
CA VAL A 472 -5.83 -42.69 -5.22
C VAL A 472 -6.76 -41.71 -4.52
N LEU A 473 -6.61 -40.43 -4.83
CA LEU A 473 -7.47 -39.35 -4.34
C LEU A 473 -8.39 -38.92 -5.49
N PRO A 474 -9.68 -39.33 -5.48
CA PRO A 474 -10.55 -39.08 -6.61
C PRO A 474 -10.80 -37.59 -6.87
N ALA A 475 -11.18 -37.25 -8.09
CA ALA A 475 -11.52 -35.88 -8.50
C ALA A 475 -12.60 -35.25 -7.58
N GLY A 476 -12.38 -34.01 -7.14
CA GLY A 476 -13.31 -33.28 -6.27
C GLY A 476 -13.58 -33.98 -4.93
N LYS A 477 -12.62 -34.76 -4.41
CA LYS A 477 -12.73 -35.48 -3.15
C LYS A 477 -11.60 -35.14 -2.20
N ARG A 478 -11.86 -35.39 -0.92
CA ARG A 478 -10.90 -35.28 0.17
C ARG A 478 -10.56 -36.63 0.78
N ARG A 479 -9.45 -36.70 1.51
CA ARG A 479 -9.02 -37.84 2.33
C ARG A 479 -8.31 -37.36 3.59
N THR A 480 -8.58 -38.01 4.72
CA THR A 480 -7.78 -37.87 5.95
C THR A 480 -6.99 -39.15 6.17
N LEU A 481 -5.71 -39.03 6.49
CA LEU A 481 -4.84 -40.12 6.94
C LEU A 481 -4.50 -39.95 8.41
N ASP A 482 -4.47 -41.06 9.15
CA ASP A 482 -4.02 -41.11 10.55
C ASP A 482 -2.50 -41.29 10.57
N VAL A 483 -1.77 -40.22 10.88
CA VAL A 483 -0.29 -40.25 10.84
C VAL A 483 0.27 -41.11 11.97
N ASN A 484 -0.39 -41.19 13.11
CA ASN A 484 0.02 -42.10 14.20
C ASN A 484 -0.03 -43.56 13.77
N GLN A 485 -1.02 -43.92 12.94
CA GLN A 485 -1.10 -45.26 12.35
C GLN A 485 -0.04 -45.46 11.26
N SER A 486 0.11 -44.50 10.34
CA SER A 486 0.97 -44.65 9.16
C SER A 486 2.47 -44.58 9.48
N ALA A 487 2.89 -43.61 10.30
CA ALA A 487 4.28 -43.40 10.68
C ALA A 487 4.70 -44.23 11.90
N GLY A 488 3.75 -44.83 12.61
CA GLY A 488 4.01 -45.59 13.84
C GLY A 488 4.23 -44.70 15.07
N TYR A 489 4.04 -45.29 16.24
CA TYR A 489 3.97 -44.58 17.53
C TYR A 489 5.33 -44.08 18.05
N GLY A 490 5.35 -42.88 18.63
CA GLY A 490 6.49 -42.37 19.39
C GLY A 490 7.57 -41.68 18.56
N ASN A 491 7.26 -41.21 17.36
CA ASN A 491 8.22 -40.59 16.46
C ASN A 491 7.97 -39.10 16.31
N GLU A 492 9.03 -38.31 16.19
CA GLU A 492 8.93 -36.99 15.55
C GLU A 492 8.93 -37.19 14.03
N VAL A 493 7.99 -36.57 13.35
CA VAL A 493 7.67 -36.88 11.95
C VAL A 493 7.70 -35.62 11.10
N SER A 494 8.26 -35.73 9.91
CA SER A 494 8.11 -34.78 8.80
C SER A 494 7.45 -35.52 7.66
N VAL A 495 6.65 -34.82 6.86
CA VAL A 495 5.87 -35.43 5.80
C VAL A 495 6.25 -34.82 4.46
N ARG A 496 6.43 -35.66 3.45
CA ARG A 496 6.47 -35.27 2.05
C ARG A 496 5.32 -35.94 1.32
N VAL A 497 4.57 -35.16 0.54
CA VAL A 497 3.49 -35.65 -0.31
C VAL A 497 3.88 -35.36 -1.76
N SER A 498 3.83 -36.39 -2.61
CA SER A 498 4.06 -36.29 -4.05
C SER A 498 2.81 -36.77 -4.80
N SER A 499 2.42 -36.08 -5.86
CA SER A 499 1.20 -36.38 -6.62
C SER A 499 1.40 -36.16 -8.13
N ASP A 500 0.77 -36.99 -8.96
CA ASP A 500 0.79 -36.81 -10.41
C ASP A 500 -0.09 -35.62 -10.88
N ARG A 501 -1.06 -35.23 -10.05
CA ARG A 501 -1.96 -34.07 -10.22
C ARG A 501 -1.79 -33.05 -9.10
N GLU A 502 -2.23 -31.82 -9.35
CA GLU A 502 -2.22 -30.78 -8.33
C GLU A 502 -3.31 -31.05 -7.28
N ILE A 503 -2.90 -31.13 -6.03
CA ILE A 503 -3.74 -31.35 -4.86
C ILE A 503 -3.44 -30.26 -3.83
N VAL A 504 -4.14 -30.30 -2.70
CA VAL A 504 -3.95 -29.42 -1.54
C VAL A 504 -3.75 -30.29 -0.30
N ALA A 505 -2.84 -29.91 0.58
CA ALA A 505 -2.54 -30.66 1.79
C ALA A 505 -2.46 -29.76 3.03
N GLU A 506 -3.09 -30.20 4.12
CA GLU A 506 -3.01 -29.59 5.46
C GLU A 506 -2.73 -30.69 6.49
N ARG A 507 -2.01 -30.33 7.56
CA ARG A 507 -1.67 -31.24 8.66
C ARG A 507 -2.21 -30.69 9.98
N PRO A 508 -3.36 -31.18 10.46
CA PRO A 508 -3.80 -30.90 11.81
C PRO A 508 -3.22 -31.88 12.84
N MET A 509 -2.99 -31.37 14.03
CA MET A 509 -2.51 -32.12 15.17
C MET A 509 -3.24 -31.68 16.44
N TYR A 510 -3.72 -32.65 17.22
CA TYR A 510 -4.44 -32.45 18.47
C TYR A 510 -3.64 -33.08 19.60
N PHE A 511 -3.52 -32.39 20.74
CA PHE A 511 -2.57 -32.82 21.77
C PHE A 511 -2.97 -32.46 23.20
N LEU A 512 -2.33 -33.18 24.13
CA LEU A 512 -2.12 -32.82 25.53
C LEU A 512 -0.61 -32.82 25.79
N TYR A 513 0.03 -31.70 25.47
CA TYR A 513 1.48 -31.57 25.60
C TYR A 513 1.90 -31.54 27.07
N ALA A 514 2.95 -32.31 27.40
CA ALA A 514 3.49 -32.48 28.75
C ALA A 514 2.45 -32.85 29.82
N GLY A 515 1.31 -33.45 29.42
CA GLY A 515 0.20 -33.74 30.34
C GLY A 515 -0.52 -32.49 30.87
N LYS A 516 -0.20 -31.29 30.34
CA LYS A 516 -0.59 -30.00 30.93
C LYS A 516 -1.32 -29.10 29.94
N TRP A 517 -0.82 -28.98 28.71
CA TRP A 517 -1.32 -28.01 27.72
C TRP A 517 -2.11 -28.76 26.65
N ALA A 518 -3.44 -28.80 26.84
CA ALA A 518 -4.36 -29.31 25.83
C ALA A 518 -4.50 -28.28 24.71
N GLY A 519 -4.61 -28.74 23.47
CA GLY A 519 -4.81 -27.88 22.31
C GLY A 519 -4.81 -28.66 21.01
N GLY A 520 -4.65 -27.93 19.93
CA GLY A 520 -4.41 -28.47 18.60
C GLY A 520 -4.12 -27.33 17.64
N HIS A 521 -3.41 -27.64 16.56
CA HIS A 521 -3.03 -26.69 15.54
C HIS A 521 -3.09 -27.31 14.16
N VAL A 522 -3.10 -26.49 13.12
CA VAL A 522 -3.07 -26.91 11.72
C VAL A 522 -1.95 -26.18 11.00
N SER A 523 -1.26 -26.87 10.11
CA SER A 523 -0.33 -26.26 9.18
C SER A 523 -0.80 -26.45 7.75
N PRO A 524 -0.89 -25.38 6.93
CA PRO A 524 -0.92 -25.53 5.49
C PRO A 524 0.45 -26.02 5.01
N GLY A 525 0.48 -27.06 4.18
CA GLY A 525 1.73 -27.55 3.64
C GLY A 525 2.41 -26.48 2.79
N THR A 526 3.74 -26.55 2.66
CA THR A 526 4.44 -25.72 1.67
C THR A 526 4.68 -26.52 0.40
N SER A 527 4.49 -25.90 -0.76
CA SER A 527 4.65 -26.57 -2.07
C SER A 527 6.10 -26.71 -2.52
N ARG A 528 7.03 -26.02 -1.86
CA ARG A 528 8.46 -26.06 -2.20
C ARG A 528 9.34 -25.76 -0.97
N PRO A 529 10.49 -26.44 -0.84
CA PRO A 529 11.54 -26.04 0.08
C PRO A 529 12.16 -24.68 -0.29
N SER A 530 12.78 -24.00 0.68
CA SER A 530 13.48 -22.72 0.50
C SER A 530 14.79 -22.71 1.27
N GLN A 531 15.77 -21.93 0.81
CA GLN A 531 17.00 -21.69 1.56
C GLN A 531 16.77 -20.78 2.76
N THR A 532 15.79 -19.87 2.67
CA THR A 532 15.51 -18.90 3.74
C THR A 532 14.06 -19.02 4.20
N TRP A 533 13.86 -18.97 5.52
CA TRP A 533 12.56 -18.94 6.16
C TRP A 533 12.53 -17.89 7.27
N TYR A 534 11.40 -17.19 7.41
CA TYR A 534 11.19 -16.16 8.43
C TYR A 534 9.96 -16.48 9.28
N PHE A 535 10.03 -16.04 10.53
CA PHE A 535 9.04 -16.26 11.58
C PHE A 535 8.94 -15.00 12.43
N ALA A 536 7.79 -14.31 12.43
CA ALA A 536 7.66 -13.00 13.10
C ALA A 536 7.24 -13.08 14.58
N GLU A 537 6.51 -14.11 14.98
CA GLU A 537 6.21 -14.41 16.38
C GLU A 537 7.31 -15.28 17.03
N GLY A 538 7.37 -15.20 18.36
CA GLY A 538 8.21 -16.02 19.21
C GLY A 538 8.24 -15.46 20.62
N TYR A 539 8.15 -16.33 21.63
CA TYR A 539 8.24 -15.92 23.02
C TYR A 539 8.77 -17.06 23.90
N THR A 540 9.92 -16.84 24.54
CA THR A 540 10.57 -17.84 25.41
C THR A 540 10.35 -17.56 26.90
N GLY A 541 9.35 -16.75 27.25
CA GLY A 541 9.04 -16.41 28.63
C GLY A 541 8.29 -17.50 29.39
N PRO A 542 8.03 -17.26 30.70
CA PRO A 542 7.36 -18.24 31.55
C PRO A 542 6.02 -18.68 30.96
N GLY A 543 5.82 -20.00 30.88
CA GLY A 543 4.59 -20.58 30.35
C GLY A 543 4.61 -20.89 28.86
N PHE A 544 5.70 -20.58 28.14
CA PHE A 544 5.83 -20.86 26.71
C PHE A 544 6.98 -21.82 26.44
N GLN A 545 6.76 -22.75 25.50
CA GLN A 545 7.78 -23.61 24.93
C GLN A 545 7.70 -23.52 23.42
N GLU A 546 8.77 -23.00 22.82
CA GLU A 546 8.90 -22.82 21.38
C GLU A 546 9.87 -23.85 20.82
N TYR A 547 9.50 -24.42 19.67
CA TYR A 547 10.29 -25.36 18.90
C TYR A 547 10.36 -24.90 17.45
N LEU A 548 11.56 -24.99 16.88
CA LEU A 548 11.77 -24.85 15.44
C LEU A 548 12.00 -26.23 14.84
N CYS A 549 11.09 -26.64 13.95
CA CYS A 549 11.12 -27.92 13.27
C CYS A 549 11.69 -27.75 11.86
N LEU A 550 12.78 -28.47 11.58
CA LEU A 550 13.53 -28.36 10.33
C LEU A 550 13.53 -29.70 9.61
N TYR A 551 13.21 -29.70 8.32
CA TYR A 551 13.24 -30.88 7.46
C TYR A 551 14.15 -30.64 6.26
N ASN A 552 15.13 -31.53 6.08
CA ASN A 552 16.02 -31.56 4.92
C ASN A 552 15.55 -32.62 3.92
N PRO A 553 14.87 -32.22 2.82
CA PRO A 553 14.42 -33.14 1.78
C PRO A 553 15.54 -33.52 0.78
N ASN A 554 16.77 -33.03 0.95
CA ASN A 554 17.84 -33.25 -0.01
C ASN A 554 18.60 -34.56 0.24
N GLY A 555 19.26 -35.05 -0.81
CA GLY A 555 20.22 -36.18 -0.74
C GLY A 555 21.60 -35.84 -0.17
N TYR A 556 21.79 -34.66 0.42
CA TYR A 556 23.04 -34.19 1.00
C TYR A 556 22.81 -33.54 2.37
N VAL A 557 23.87 -33.44 3.18
CA VAL A 557 23.82 -32.74 4.48
C VAL A 557 23.58 -31.26 4.25
N ASN A 558 22.59 -30.68 4.92
CA ASN A 558 22.30 -29.26 4.86
C ASN A 558 22.72 -28.58 6.17
N ARG A 559 23.66 -27.64 6.10
CA ARG A 559 24.04 -26.80 7.23
C ARG A 559 23.11 -25.60 7.31
N VAL A 560 22.55 -25.37 8.48
CA VAL A 560 21.51 -24.38 8.72
C VAL A 560 21.96 -23.41 9.80
N THR A 561 21.91 -22.12 9.49
CA THR A 561 22.09 -21.02 10.45
C THR A 561 20.72 -20.55 10.91
N ILE A 562 20.54 -20.42 12.21
CA ILE A 562 19.31 -19.91 12.83
C ILE A 562 19.67 -18.59 13.53
N THR A 563 18.97 -17.51 13.18
CA THR A 563 19.13 -16.19 13.81
C THR A 563 17.88 -15.86 14.60
N TYR A 564 18.02 -15.74 15.92
CA TYR A 564 16.99 -15.28 16.85
C TYR A 564 17.12 -13.76 17.01
N GLN A 565 16.15 -13.02 16.48
CA GLN A 565 16.12 -11.56 16.49
C GLN A 565 15.13 -11.06 17.55
N THR A 566 15.67 -10.46 18.62
CA THR A 566 14.86 -10.02 19.78
C THR A 566 14.24 -8.64 19.58
N SER A 567 13.21 -8.31 20.37
CA SER A 567 12.60 -6.96 20.38
C SER A 567 13.57 -5.85 20.83
N GLY A 568 14.63 -6.19 21.57
CA GLY A 568 15.70 -5.26 21.94
C GLY A 568 16.76 -5.03 20.86
N GLY A 569 16.62 -5.60 19.67
CA GLY A 569 17.59 -5.49 18.58
C GLY A 569 18.86 -6.35 18.77
N VAL A 570 18.85 -7.27 19.73
CA VAL A 570 19.94 -8.23 19.93
C VAL A 570 19.66 -9.49 19.12
N ASN A 571 20.65 -9.94 18.34
CA ASN A 571 20.58 -11.16 17.55
C ASN A 571 21.48 -12.25 18.15
N VAL A 572 20.92 -13.44 18.33
CA VAL A 572 21.66 -14.65 18.74
C VAL A 572 21.64 -15.63 17.58
N THR A 573 22.79 -16.21 17.24
CA THR A 573 22.90 -17.18 16.15
C THR A 573 23.22 -18.58 16.67
N ASP A 574 22.63 -19.58 16.04
CA ASP A 574 22.86 -21.01 16.28
C ASP A 574 23.06 -21.76 14.96
N GLU A 575 23.68 -22.93 15.02
CA GLU A 575 23.93 -23.76 13.84
C GLU A 575 23.42 -25.19 14.04
N GLU A 576 22.80 -25.75 13.01
CA GLU A 576 22.39 -27.14 12.94
C GLU A 576 22.89 -27.81 11.65
N TYR A 577 23.11 -29.12 11.72
CA TYR A 577 23.52 -29.94 10.58
C TYR A 577 22.46 -31.01 10.37
N LEU A 578 21.72 -30.92 9.26
CA LEU A 578 20.67 -31.87 8.93
C LEU A 578 21.20 -32.91 7.94
N PRO A 579 21.29 -34.20 8.32
CA PRO A 579 21.58 -35.28 7.38
C PRO A 579 20.63 -35.31 6.17
N PRO A 580 20.98 -36.01 5.08
CA PRO A 580 20.08 -36.24 3.96
C PRO A 580 18.75 -36.84 4.40
N PHE A 581 17.65 -36.40 3.79
CA PHE A 581 16.30 -36.95 4.01
C PHE A 581 15.93 -37.12 5.49
N SER A 582 16.21 -36.10 6.30
CA SER A 582 16.06 -36.18 7.75
C SER A 582 15.51 -34.89 8.32
N ARG A 583 15.05 -34.97 9.58
CA ARG A 583 14.51 -33.81 10.31
C ARG A 583 15.22 -33.56 11.64
N ARG A 584 14.97 -32.38 12.20
CA ARG A 584 15.51 -31.92 13.49
C ARG A 584 14.50 -31.00 14.19
N THR A 585 14.26 -31.22 15.48
CA THR A 585 13.55 -30.28 16.36
C THR A 585 14.55 -29.51 17.20
N VAL A 586 14.49 -28.17 17.18
CA VAL A 586 15.36 -27.28 17.95
C VAL A 586 14.55 -26.61 19.05
N ASP A 587 14.99 -26.78 20.30
CA ASP A 587 14.41 -26.11 21.48
C ASP A 587 14.86 -24.64 21.53
N VAL A 588 13.95 -23.73 21.14
CA VAL A 588 14.26 -22.30 21.02
C VAL A 588 14.51 -21.67 22.39
N ASN A 589 13.73 -22.03 23.42
CA ASN A 589 13.90 -21.53 24.79
C ASN A 589 15.32 -21.82 25.32
N ARG A 590 15.87 -22.99 24.97
CA ARG A 590 17.23 -23.36 25.35
C ARG A 590 18.30 -22.66 24.51
N ARG A 591 18.10 -22.51 23.20
CA ARG A 591 19.11 -22.00 22.26
C ARG A 591 19.18 -20.47 22.24
N ALA A 592 18.04 -19.80 22.18
CA ALA A 592 17.95 -18.34 22.15
C ALA A 592 18.14 -17.70 23.54
N GLY A 593 17.70 -18.41 24.59
CA GLY A 593 17.61 -17.89 25.95
C GLY A 593 16.17 -17.67 26.40
N SER A 594 15.97 -17.45 27.71
CA SER A 594 14.66 -17.36 28.35
C SER A 594 14.14 -15.93 28.48
N GLY A 595 12.83 -15.74 28.40
CA GLY A 595 12.20 -14.44 28.67
C GLY A 595 12.28 -13.44 27.53
N LEU A 596 12.44 -13.92 26.29
CA LEU A 596 12.63 -13.07 25.12
C LEU A 596 11.36 -13.03 24.28
N GLU A 597 10.98 -11.84 23.80
CA GLU A 597 10.15 -11.69 22.61
C GLU A 597 11.08 -11.69 21.39
N LEU A 598 10.88 -12.62 20.47
CA LEU A 598 11.80 -12.83 19.37
C LEU A 598 11.08 -13.18 18.06
N SER A 599 11.84 -13.04 16.98
CA SER A 599 11.55 -13.55 15.65
C SER A 599 12.69 -14.48 15.24
N VAL A 600 12.48 -15.33 14.24
CA VAL A 600 13.49 -16.29 13.77
C VAL A 600 13.72 -16.13 12.27
N VAL A 601 14.98 -16.16 11.87
CA VAL A 601 15.40 -16.34 10.48
C VAL A 601 16.19 -17.63 10.37
N VAL A 602 15.81 -18.50 9.45
CA VAL A 602 16.48 -19.78 9.18
C VAL A 602 17.10 -19.71 7.80
N GLN A 603 18.39 -20.02 7.69
CA GLN A 603 19.14 -19.97 6.45
C GLN A 603 19.94 -21.25 6.25
N GLY A 604 19.58 -22.06 5.26
CA GLY A 604 20.31 -23.26 4.85
C GLY A 604 21.30 -22.99 3.73
N GLU A 605 22.41 -23.74 3.70
CA GLU A 605 23.29 -23.81 2.52
C GLU A 605 22.56 -24.42 1.31
N GLY A 606 21.60 -25.33 1.56
CA GLY A 606 20.64 -25.84 0.59
C GLY A 606 19.17 -25.58 1.00
N PRO A 607 18.19 -25.83 0.12
CA PRO A 607 16.78 -25.70 0.45
C PRO A 607 16.35 -26.64 1.57
N LEU A 608 15.55 -26.17 2.51
CA LEU A 608 14.92 -26.97 3.57
C LEU A 608 13.47 -26.55 3.76
N VAL A 609 12.78 -27.19 4.68
CA VAL A 609 11.44 -26.80 5.13
C VAL A 609 11.53 -26.49 6.62
N ALA A 610 10.87 -25.41 7.05
CA ALA A 610 10.86 -24.98 8.43
C ALA A 610 9.43 -24.65 8.89
N GLU A 611 9.07 -25.18 10.05
CA GLU A 611 7.86 -24.82 10.79
C GLU A 611 8.25 -24.43 12.23
N ARG A 612 7.49 -23.53 12.84
CA ARG A 612 7.64 -23.16 14.25
C ARG A 612 6.40 -23.60 14.99
N ALA A 613 6.59 -24.34 16.07
CA ALA A 613 5.53 -24.75 16.98
C ALA A 613 5.72 -24.07 18.35
N ILE A 614 4.64 -23.57 18.93
CA ILE A 614 4.63 -22.98 20.26
C ILE A 614 3.57 -23.68 21.09
N TYR A 615 3.96 -24.19 22.26
CA TYR A 615 3.03 -24.72 23.25
C TYR A 615 3.01 -23.79 24.47
N HIS A 616 1.83 -23.44 24.98
CA HIS A 616 1.72 -22.32 25.90
C HIS A 616 0.67 -22.49 27.02
N GLU A 617 0.93 -21.78 28.12
CA GLU A 617 -0.06 -21.35 29.13
C GLU A 617 -0.01 -19.82 29.25
N TYR A 618 -0.76 -19.16 28.38
CA TYR A 618 -0.84 -17.70 28.32
C TYR A 618 -1.70 -17.15 29.48
N ASN A 619 -1.13 -16.19 30.22
CA ASN A 619 -1.76 -15.50 31.36
C ASN A 619 -2.40 -16.45 32.40
N ARG A 620 -1.89 -17.69 32.53
CA ARG A 620 -2.40 -18.76 33.42
C ARG A 620 -3.83 -19.22 33.16
N TRP A 621 -4.49 -18.69 32.13
CA TRP A 621 -5.89 -18.98 31.84
C TRP A 621 -6.10 -19.62 30.47
N CYS A 622 -5.23 -19.31 29.50
CA CYS A 622 -5.26 -19.87 28.16
C CYS A 622 -4.19 -20.95 28.07
N ARG A 623 -4.56 -22.14 27.61
CA ARG A 623 -3.62 -23.22 27.34
C ARG A 623 -3.85 -23.67 25.92
N GLY A 624 -2.78 -24.04 25.23
CA GLY A 624 -2.88 -24.43 23.84
C GLY A 624 -1.52 -24.63 23.23
N GLY A 625 -1.53 -24.61 21.91
CA GLY A 625 -0.34 -24.48 21.10
C GLY A 625 -0.73 -24.23 19.66
N ASP A 626 0.24 -23.77 18.91
CA ASP A 626 0.10 -23.32 17.55
C ASP A 626 1.29 -23.77 16.71
N VAL A 627 1.09 -23.79 15.40
CA VAL A 627 2.16 -24.00 14.42
C VAL A 627 2.03 -22.97 13.33
N VAL A 628 3.16 -22.60 12.76
CA VAL A 628 3.19 -21.90 11.48
C VAL A 628 4.28 -22.46 10.58
N VAL A 629 3.99 -22.53 9.29
CA VAL A 629 5.04 -22.65 8.27
C VAL A 629 5.72 -21.30 8.09
N GLY A 630 7.05 -21.28 8.04
CA GLY A 630 7.76 -20.03 7.83
C GLY A 630 7.40 -19.40 6.48
N VAL A 631 7.62 -18.10 6.35
CA VAL A 631 7.51 -17.44 5.04
C VAL A 631 8.87 -17.42 4.34
N LYS A 632 8.91 -17.51 3.02
CA LYS A 632 10.17 -17.64 2.26
C LYS A 632 10.83 -16.30 1.97
N SER A 633 10.04 -15.23 1.92
CA SER A 633 10.50 -13.87 1.67
C SER A 633 9.69 -12.85 2.50
N PRO A 634 10.32 -11.74 2.92
CA PRO A 634 9.62 -10.58 3.44
C PRO A 634 8.71 -9.94 2.37
N SER A 635 7.75 -9.13 2.80
CA SER A 635 6.87 -8.36 1.91
C SER A 635 6.52 -7.00 2.49
N ARG A 636 6.12 -6.08 1.63
CA ARG A 636 5.65 -4.73 2.01
C ARG A 636 4.17 -4.71 2.35
N HIS A 637 3.41 -5.75 2.00
CA HIS A 637 1.97 -5.82 2.24
C HIS A 637 1.57 -7.17 2.82
N TRP A 638 0.84 -7.14 3.93
CA TRP A 638 0.34 -8.32 4.62
C TRP A 638 -1.14 -8.17 4.93
N TYR A 639 -1.88 -9.27 4.92
CA TYR A 639 -3.33 -9.31 5.07
C TYR A 639 -3.75 -10.53 5.91
N PHE A 640 -4.67 -10.34 6.86
CA PHE A 640 -5.19 -11.36 7.76
C PHE A 640 -6.71 -11.19 7.83
N ALA A 641 -7.47 -12.26 7.59
CA ALA A 641 -8.94 -12.21 7.55
C ALA A 641 -9.57 -12.47 8.93
N GLU A 642 -8.91 -13.27 9.76
CA GLU A 642 -9.36 -13.69 11.08
C GLU A 642 -8.98 -12.69 12.17
N GLY A 643 -9.85 -12.60 13.19
CA GLY A 643 -9.64 -11.80 14.39
C GLY A 643 -10.95 -11.45 15.08
N TYR A 644 -10.93 -11.30 16.40
CA TYR A 644 -12.13 -10.92 17.15
C TYR A 644 -11.75 -10.19 18.43
N THR A 645 -12.22 -8.97 18.65
CA THR A 645 -11.82 -8.14 19.80
C THR A 645 -12.76 -8.26 21.00
N GLY A 646 -13.73 -9.18 20.94
CA GLY A 646 -14.70 -9.38 22.01
C GLY A 646 -14.14 -10.06 23.27
N PRO A 647 -15.00 -10.23 24.30
CA PRO A 647 -14.58 -10.72 25.60
C PRO A 647 -13.95 -12.11 25.50
N GLY A 648 -12.80 -12.27 26.14
CA GLY A 648 -12.07 -13.53 26.15
C GLY A 648 -11.12 -13.72 24.96
N PHE A 649 -10.95 -12.75 24.07
CA PHE A 649 -10.00 -12.80 22.96
C PHE A 649 -8.94 -11.70 23.07
N GLU A 650 -7.68 -12.08 22.90
CA GLU A 650 -6.53 -11.17 22.85
C GLU A 650 -5.79 -11.37 21.52
N ASN A 651 -5.70 -10.33 20.72
CA ASN A 651 -5.19 -10.30 19.36
C ASN A 651 -3.93 -9.44 19.31
N TRP A 652 -2.92 -9.97 18.65
CA TRP A 652 -1.65 -9.30 18.49
C TRP A 652 -1.20 -9.34 17.04
N LEU A 653 -0.39 -8.38 16.65
CA LEU A 653 0.36 -8.40 15.39
C LEU A 653 1.84 -8.36 15.72
N CYS A 654 2.56 -9.42 15.38
CA CYS A 654 3.99 -9.54 15.50
C CYS A 654 4.63 -9.15 14.17
N VAL A 655 5.51 -8.16 14.16
CA VAL A 655 6.17 -7.68 12.94
C VAL A 655 7.68 -7.72 13.11
N GLN A 656 8.35 -8.52 12.29
CA GLN A 656 9.80 -8.54 12.18
C GLN A 656 10.24 -7.58 11.08
N ASN A 657 11.19 -6.70 11.42
CA ASN A 657 11.95 -5.93 10.43
C ASN A 657 13.33 -6.59 10.26
N PRO A 658 13.55 -7.38 9.19
CA PRO A 658 14.83 -8.04 8.97
C PRO A 658 15.91 -7.07 8.45
N SER A 659 15.55 -5.84 8.07
CA SER A 659 16.46 -4.89 7.45
C SER A 659 17.31 -4.11 8.47
N GLY A 660 18.42 -3.56 8.00
CA GLY A 660 19.30 -2.71 8.80
C GLY A 660 18.85 -1.26 8.94
N GLN A 661 17.61 -0.92 8.56
CA GLN A 661 17.05 0.41 8.66
C GLN A 661 15.66 0.36 9.31
N ASP A 662 15.27 1.44 9.99
CA ASP A 662 13.92 1.57 10.51
C ASP A 662 12.92 1.61 9.35
N VAL A 663 11.81 0.90 9.50
CA VAL A 663 10.74 0.86 8.50
C VAL A 663 9.49 1.49 9.09
N ARG A 664 8.90 2.46 8.39
CA ARG A 664 7.57 2.95 8.74
C ARG A 664 6.51 2.06 8.11
N ALA A 665 5.45 1.80 8.85
CA ALA A 665 4.32 1.03 8.37
C ALA A 665 2.99 1.60 8.86
N GLU A 666 1.92 1.28 8.14
CA GLU A 666 0.55 1.59 8.47
C GLU A 666 -0.20 0.26 8.68
N VAL A 667 -0.81 0.12 9.85
CA VAL A 667 -1.70 -1.00 10.19
C VAL A 667 -3.13 -0.52 10.02
N TRP A 668 -3.87 -1.25 9.21
CA TRP A 668 -5.28 -1.00 8.91
C TRP A 668 -6.11 -2.13 9.50
N ILE A 669 -7.21 -1.78 10.17
CA ILE A 669 -8.14 -2.75 10.76
C ILE A 669 -9.52 -2.53 10.14
N SER A 670 -10.01 -3.54 9.42
CA SER A 670 -11.35 -3.57 8.85
C SER A 670 -12.29 -4.36 9.76
N THR A 671 -13.39 -3.74 10.19
CA THR A 671 -14.41 -4.38 11.03
C THR A 671 -15.54 -4.99 10.20
N GLU A 672 -16.30 -5.93 10.78
CA GLU A 672 -17.50 -6.49 10.13
C GLU A 672 -18.59 -5.43 9.87
N SER A 673 -18.69 -4.41 10.74
CA SER A 673 -19.58 -3.25 10.58
C SER A 673 -19.14 -2.26 9.49
N GLY A 674 -17.96 -2.46 8.90
CA GLY A 674 -17.42 -1.63 7.82
C GLY A 674 -16.68 -0.38 8.28
N GLU A 675 -16.29 -0.30 9.55
CA GLU A 675 -15.34 0.72 10.00
C GLU A 675 -13.91 0.33 9.60
N LEU A 676 -13.14 1.33 9.19
CA LEU A 676 -11.75 1.18 8.80
C LEU A 676 -10.87 2.05 9.72
N LEU A 677 -10.15 1.40 10.62
CA LEU A 677 -9.23 2.04 11.58
C LEU A 677 -7.80 2.00 11.05
N GLN A 678 -6.97 2.95 11.48
CA GLN A 678 -5.58 3.05 11.04
C GLN A 678 -4.66 3.45 12.19
N GLU A 679 -3.52 2.76 12.31
CA GLU A 679 -2.42 3.11 13.21
C GLU A 679 -1.10 3.20 12.42
N LYS A 680 -0.28 4.21 12.73
CA LYS A 680 1.07 4.35 12.13
C LYS A 680 2.13 3.89 13.11
N VAL A 681 3.03 3.04 12.64
CA VAL A 681 4.07 2.42 13.48
C VAL A 681 5.45 2.57 12.85
N THR A 682 6.47 2.69 13.69
CA THR A 682 7.88 2.62 13.27
C THR A 682 8.45 1.30 13.78
N LEU A 683 8.99 0.52 12.85
CA LEU A 683 9.53 -0.82 13.06
C LEU A 683 11.06 -0.70 13.10
N PRO A 684 11.71 -0.85 14.27
CA PRO A 684 13.15 -0.63 14.38
C PRO A 684 13.96 -1.63 13.54
N ALA A 685 15.10 -1.19 13.03
CA ALA A 685 16.05 -2.03 12.31
C ALA A 685 16.42 -3.30 13.11
N HIS A 686 16.46 -4.46 12.44
CA HIS A 686 16.82 -5.76 13.04
C HIS A 686 16.11 -6.03 14.38
N ALA A 687 14.85 -5.63 14.50
CA ALA A 687 14.03 -5.88 15.68
C ALA A 687 12.69 -6.49 15.32
N ARG A 688 11.97 -6.92 16.36
CA ARG A 688 10.60 -7.40 16.26
C ARG A 688 9.69 -6.58 17.17
N THR A 689 8.55 -6.16 16.64
CA THR A 689 7.55 -5.31 17.31
C THR A 689 6.26 -6.10 17.55
N THR A 690 5.69 -6.07 18.77
CA THR A 690 4.31 -6.51 19.03
C THR A 690 3.37 -5.32 19.03
N LEU A 691 2.22 -5.47 18.38
CA LEU A 691 1.12 -4.52 18.47
C LEU A 691 -0.10 -5.19 19.10
N ASN A 692 -0.74 -4.52 20.05
CA ASN A 692 -1.98 -4.99 20.68
C ASN A 692 -3.18 -4.52 19.85
N LEU A 693 -3.77 -5.42 19.06
CA LEU A 693 -4.89 -5.07 18.19
C LEU A 693 -6.17 -4.77 18.99
N ASN A 694 -6.39 -5.39 20.15
CA ASN A 694 -7.53 -5.07 21.01
C ASN A 694 -7.49 -3.61 21.49
N SER A 695 -6.30 -3.03 21.68
CA SER A 695 -6.19 -1.62 22.10
C SER A 695 -6.48 -0.63 20.98
N MET A 696 -6.42 -1.07 19.72
CA MET A 696 -6.66 -0.24 18.53
C MET A 696 -8.15 -0.18 18.15
N VAL A 697 -8.96 -1.11 18.66
CA VAL A 697 -10.39 -1.20 18.34
C VAL A 697 -11.20 -0.85 19.59
N PRO A 698 -11.96 0.26 19.60
CA PRO A 698 -12.60 0.77 20.82
C PRO A 698 -13.83 -0.05 21.28
N TYR A 699 -14.21 -1.09 20.53
CA TYR A 699 -15.38 -1.93 20.77
C TYR A 699 -15.13 -3.39 20.34
N GLN A 700 -16.15 -4.24 20.46
CA GLN A 700 -16.06 -5.70 20.34
C GLN A 700 -16.69 -6.16 19.02
N GLU A 701 -15.88 -6.66 18.09
CA GLU A 701 -16.37 -7.15 16.79
C GLU A 701 -15.34 -8.08 16.11
N GLY A 702 -15.76 -8.78 15.05
CA GLY A 702 -14.84 -9.41 14.11
C GLY A 702 -13.99 -8.37 13.38
N ILE A 703 -12.68 -8.63 13.33
CA ILE A 703 -11.70 -7.74 12.68
C ILE A 703 -10.83 -8.48 11.69
N SER A 704 -10.36 -7.76 10.69
CA SER A 704 -9.32 -8.19 9.75
C SER A 704 -8.23 -7.13 9.74
N VAL A 705 -7.00 -7.53 9.41
CA VAL A 705 -5.82 -6.67 9.54
C VAL A 705 -5.08 -6.61 8.21
N SER A 706 -4.68 -5.41 7.79
CA SER A 706 -3.73 -5.21 6.70
C SER A 706 -2.54 -4.38 7.19
N LEU A 707 -1.33 -4.76 6.81
CA LEU A 707 -0.10 -4.01 7.12
C LEU A 707 0.53 -3.54 5.80
N HIS A 708 0.88 -2.27 5.73
CA HIS A 708 1.54 -1.66 4.56
C HIS A 708 2.80 -0.92 4.99
N ALA A 709 3.95 -1.36 4.51
CA ALA A 709 5.25 -0.88 4.95
C ALA A 709 6.03 -0.19 3.82
N GLU A 710 6.82 0.83 4.18
CA GLU A 710 7.72 1.52 3.25
C GLU A 710 8.92 0.62 2.84
N GLY A 711 9.21 -0.43 3.62
CA GLY A 711 10.21 -1.46 3.36
C GLY A 711 9.67 -2.86 3.62
N GLU A 712 10.45 -3.90 3.28
CA GLU A 712 9.99 -5.28 3.43
C GLU A 712 10.06 -5.75 4.89
N VAL A 713 9.00 -6.38 5.34
CA VAL A 713 8.83 -6.88 6.72
C VAL A 713 8.20 -8.26 6.69
N VAL A 714 8.20 -8.95 7.84
CA VAL A 714 7.51 -10.21 8.03
C VAL A 714 6.48 -10.03 9.14
N ALA A 715 5.26 -10.53 8.95
CA ALA A 715 4.19 -10.38 9.93
C ALA A 715 3.49 -11.70 10.23
N GLU A 716 3.11 -11.87 11.49
CA GLU A 716 2.28 -12.97 11.97
C GLU A 716 1.27 -12.44 12.98
N ARG A 717 0.09 -13.05 13.03
CA ARG A 717 -1.00 -12.62 13.91
C ARG A 717 -1.37 -13.73 14.90
N PRO A 718 -0.82 -13.71 16.12
CA PRO A 718 -1.30 -14.56 17.19
C PRO A 718 -2.59 -14.06 17.81
N MET A 719 -3.41 -15.01 18.25
CA MET A 719 -4.62 -14.77 19.01
C MET A 719 -4.75 -15.80 20.11
N TYR A 720 -5.05 -15.35 21.33
CA TYR A 720 -5.31 -16.18 22.49
C TYR A 720 -6.76 -15.98 22.92
N PHE A 721 -7.48 -17.08 23.15
CA PHE A 721 -8.92 -17.02 23.34
C PHE A 721 -9.45 -17.96 24.43
N ARG A 722 -10.56 -17.54 25.02
CA ARG A 722 -11.51 -18.39 25.76
C ARG A 722 -12.85 -18.32 25.04
N TYR A 723 -13.07 -19.32 24.22
CA TYR A 723 -14.28 -19.53 23.45
C TYR A 723 -15.32 -20.34 24.23
N TYR A 724 -16.55 -20.36 23.70
CA TYR A 724 -17.73 -21.16 24.08
C TYR A 724 -17.51 -22.22 25.18
N ASN A 725 -18.28 -22.16 26.27
CA ASN A 725 -18.22 -23.11 27.40
C ASN A 725 -16.80 -23.31 27.99
N GLY A 726 -15.91 -22.33 27.85
CA GLY A 726 -14.58 -22.36 28.44
C GLY A 726 -13.53 -23.10 27.62
N TRP A 727 -13.77 -23.32 26.32
CA TRP A 727 -12.73 -23.81 25.41
C TRP A 727 -11.63 -22.76 25.29
N VAL A 728 -10.43 -23.08 25.73
CA VAL A 728 -9.29 -22.17 25.68
C VAL A 728 -8.31 -22.64 24.62
N GLY A 729 -7.61 -21.70 24.01
CA GLY A 729 -6.58 -21.99 23.02
C GLY A 729 -5.89 -20.73 22.54
N GLY A 730 -4.84 -20.92 21.77
CA GLY A 730 -4.19 -19.86 21.03
C GLY A 730 -3.78 -20.38 19.66
N HIS A 731 -3.76 -19.50 18.68
CA HIS A 731 -3.34 -19.83 17.32
C HIS A 731 -2.62 -18.67 16.67
N VAL A 732 -1.79 -18.95 15.68
CA VAL A 732 -1.09 -17.96 14.86
C VAL A 732 -1.50 -18.11 13.41
N SER A 733 -1.48 -17.00 12.68
CA SER A 733 -1.52 -17.00 11.21
C SER A 733 -0.33 -16.25 10.63
N SER A 734 0.24 -16.77 9.53
CA SER A 734 1.15 -16.02 8.64
C SER A 734 0.42 -15.05 7.72
N GLY A 735 -0.91 -15.16 7.63
CA GLY A 735 -1.73 -14.38 6.74
C GLY A 735 -1.38 -14.62 5.27
N TYR A 736 -1.75 -13.65 4.45
CA TYR A 736 -1.40 -13.58 3.04
C TYR A 736 -0.56 -12.34 2.78
N ALA A 737 0.50 -12.51 2.02
CA ALA A 737 1.33 -11.43 1.52
C ALA A 737 1.73 -11.75 0.07
N PRO A 738 1.42 -10.85 -0.87
CA PRO A 738 1.83 -10.99 -2.25
C PRO A 738 3.34 -11.18 -2.37
N GLY A 739 3.75 -12.23 -3.10
CA GLY A 739 5.15 -12.52 -3.37
C GLY A 739 5.87 -13.39 -2.34
N MET A 740 5.23 -13.83 -1.25
CA MET A 740 5.83 -14.78 -0.29
C MET A 740 6.25 -16.12 -0.90
N GLU A 741 5.70 -16.45 -2.08
CA GLU A 741 5.99 -17.64 -2.86
C GLU A 741 6.96 -17.37 -4.03
N ARG A 742 7.71 -16.26 -4.04
CA ARG A 742 8.71 -15.99 -5.08
C ARG A 742 10.03 -16.72 -4.84
#